data_AF-A0A5N6U7Z1-F1
#
_entry.id   AF-A0A5N6U7Z1-F1
#
_cell.length_a   1.000
_cell.length_b   1.000
_cell.length_c   1.000
_cell.angle_alpha   90.00
_cell.angle_beta   90.00
_cell.angle_gamma   90.00
#
_symmetry.space_group_name_H-M   'P 1'
#
loop_
_entity.id
_entity.type
_entity.pdbx_description
1 polymer ?
#
loop_
_entity_poly.entity_id
_entity_poly.type
_entity_poly.pdbx_seq_one_letter_code
_entity_poly.pdbx_strand_id
1 'polypeptide(L)'
;MDLQPPSVLAQLPRPLHASKGKTHIGEVYSLSKNELKKRKRYEVACAVDGEAVNIYNIQTPKLVTSYAVPPQSSFSCQPCSVRRKLSSKSVVKRQTYVAVSPQKEIKCFTEESSEIGSGAPSISSSSFSVDSSSPTAFIGILPIGEDETNPFDILTVHQDGNVRRLAANLDEQRWSIQHSEVAKTASTHAVKACFLLDFDDAKKSLLKRRQDLTALALGDLVDSNVDEPSVLLLVSQPTGSEEIKLSDVKVHMFSVPAKIASQSRLLDENQKLQHLMTMSIPDIGEQQTFAGQDLEWDFHTGSAGLNLSFTKGFVNFDLSQYQPTVTAQFILEDEDFSSLMRISPQSVIAAGKSIVALFDTQYKSIQRSIALDDIPGSKSPKARTTFIGYYAKLGIAVATKENTLVAFDLSPSNAAGSSLKRSRDSLLIDAIGRGIGSSASHWDVVAKKPRTDQSTSLGLTSEEKVNEWNTLVNALREAVKTKSGDAFDRAVLAYHKVNNLGELKSKKFINPEVTLFLLSLIFSLKDVANKDLSASSPTKLSVDFWPEQTCQWLIKLGQLSLDNVEISLRRSFKPRILPSLPTGSFTQALIDSDATLKRLINVLRGPIFFNSDELAYALRFFLNMARSRSASLEETTQAITSGSAQEEISEPTAEATIQDIFRGLNTTLREIHTHTLPTITTAIRSTLTRTEIIAMVHHLRLSLATGGYASRFTENPPTPICPDQTTPSLSLNTITDLLNVSVDAIGPSGWISAASDDATTREMDLIADMKSEISAALAGVEEATYLKGVLREYIRYTDSVSNSGAQPPNPKDAEEPASALIHLEKLNGAELMVFRSAEEDGFEGDASGKMLPLSLKAAQMEVSKTKVKKSTGEVKSRSNREIGYLRRKAAGKYSFERLIV
;
A
#
# COMPACT_ATOMS: atom_id res chain seq x y z
N MET A 1 3.85 0.07 4.60
CA MET A 1 4.01 0.25 6.06
C MET A 1 5.22 -0.59 6.40
N ASP A 2 6.32 0.08 6.69
CA ASP A 2 7.62 -0.59 6.78
C ASP A 2 7.83 -1.06 8.21
N LEU A 3 8.58 -2.16 8.36
CA LEU A 3 9.13 -2.51 9.67
C LEU A 3 10.16 -1.43 10.01
N GLN A 4 10.06 -0.86 11.21
CA GLN A 4 11.06 0.10 11.67
C GLN A 4 12.41 -0.61 11.85
N PRO A 5 13.55 0.07 11.61
CA PRO A 5 14.86 -0.46 11.93
C PRO A 5 14.90 -0.98 13.38
N PRO A 6 15.32 -2.25 13.60
CA PRO A 6 15.26 -2.82 14.93
C PRO A 6 16.32 -2.19 15.83
N SER A 7 16.01 -2.07 17.12
CA SER A 7 16.93 -1.52 18.11
C SER A 7 17.92 -2.59 18.56
N VAL A 8 19.19 -2.19 18.77
CA VAL A 8 20.21 -3.08 19.34
C VAL A 8 20.01 -3.13 20.85
N LEU A 9 19.73 -4.33 21.39
CA LEU A 9 19.57 -4.55 22.82
C LEU A 9 20.91 -4.79 23.52
N ALA A 10 21.75 -5.65 22.94
CA ALA A 10 23.05 -6.00 23.51
C ALA A 10 23.98 -6.63 22.46
N GLN A 11 25.28 -6.45 22.63
CA GLN A 11 26.27 -7.28 21.94
C GLN A 11 26.55 -8.51 22.82
N LEU A 12 26.15 -9.68 22.32
CA LEU A 12 26.44 -10.96 22.95
C LEU A 12 27.93 -11.28 22.79
N PRO A 13 28.53 -11.91 23.81
CA PRO A 13 29.87 -12.43 23.71
C PRO A 13 30.01 -13.54 22.66
N ARG A 14 31.22 -13.78 22.16
CA ARG A 14 31.47 -14.77 21.09
C ARG A 14 31.85 -16.11 21.72
N PRO A 15 31.23 -17.23 21.33
CA PRO A 15 31.64 -18.54 21.81
C PRO A 15 33.14 -18.77 21.63
N LEU A 16 33.83 -19.23 22.68
CA LEU A 16 35.29 -19.40 22.66
C LEU A 16 35.75 -20.41 21.61
N HIS A 17 34.90 -21.40 21.30
CA HIS A 17 35.11 -22.35 20.23
C HIS A 17 34.54 -21.82 18.90
N ALA A 18 35.29 -20.98 18.20
CA ALA A 18 34.84 -20.25 17.00
C ALA A 18 34.19 -21.09 15.88
N SER A 19 34.49 -22.40 15.78
CA SER A 19 33.94 -23.28 14.73
C SER A 19 32.81 -24.21 15.17
N LYS A 20 32.61 -24.42 16.49
CA LYS A 20 31.62 -25.37 17.04
C LYS A 20 30.72 -24.78 18.13
N GLY A 21 31.12 -23.66 18.72
CA GLY A 21 30.43 -23.03 19.84
C GLY A 21 29.10 -22.44 19.40
N LYS A 22 28.08 -22.67 20.21
CA LYS A 22 26.72 -22.17 20.01
C LYS A 22 26.33 -21.24 21.15
N THR A 23 25.32 -20.44 20.88
CA THR A 23 24.64 -19.63 21.89
C THR A 23 23.22 -20.14 22.02
N HIS A 24 22.86 -20.57 23.22
CA HIS A 24 21.52 -21.03 23.55
C HIS A 24 20.78 -19.94 24.32
N ILE A 25 19.64 -19.50 23.82
CA ILE A 25 18.88 -18.40 24.43
C ILE A 25 17.53 -18.95 24.87
N GLY A 26 17.17 -18.66 26.12
CA GLY A 26 15.94 -19.11 26.75
C GLY A 26 15.23 -17.99 27.49
N GLU A 27 14.00 -18.26 27.88
CA GLU A 27 13.13 -17.30 28.53
C GLU A 27 13.36 -17.22 30.05
N VAL A 28 13.05 -16.05 30.62
CA VAL A 28 13.09 -15.84 32.07
C VAL A 28 11.66 -15.75 32.61
N TYR A 29 11.36 -16.54 33.63
CA TYR A 29 10.06 -16.58 34.29
C TYR A 29 10.10 -15.89 35.65
N SER A 30 8.94 -15.44 36.11
CA SER A 30 8.70 -15.05 37.50
C SER A 30 7.63 -15.93 38.12
N LEU A 31 7.85 -16.28 39.38
CA LEU A 31 6.92 -17.01 40.23
C LEU A 31 6.57 -16.14 41.44
N SER A 32 5.27 -15.89 41.67
CA SER A 32 4.80 -15.12 42.82
C SER A 32 4.26 -16.06 43.90
N LYS A 33 4.27 -15.62 45.17
CA LYS A 33 3.90 -16.47 46.32
C LYS A 33 2.44 -16.95 46.29
N ASN A 34 1.55 -16.14 45.73
CA ASN A 34 0.11 -16.41 45.72
C ASN A 34 -0.39 -16.99 44.38
N GLU A 35 0.50 -17.15 43.39
CA GLU A 35 0.12 -17.66 42.07
C GLU A 35 0.97 -18.88 41.74
N LEU A 36 0.32 -20.04 41.60
CA LEU A 36 0.91 -21.27 41.05
C LEU A 36 1.29 -21.14 39.56
N LYS A 37 1.11 -19.95 38.96
CA LYS A 37 1.31 -19.67 37.54
C LYS A 37 2.66 -18.99 37.28
N LYS A 38 3.49 -19.59 36.43
CA LYS A 38 4.71 -18.94 35.93
C LYS A 38 4.36 -17.82 34.95
N ARG A 39 5.00 -16.66 35.07
CA ARG A 39 4.82 -15.52 34.15
C ARG A 39 6.12 -15.22 33.41
N LYS A 40 6.08 -15.17 32.08
CA LYS A 40 7.20 -14.74 31.23
C LYS A 40 7.56 -13.28 31.54
N ARG A 41 8.81 -12.99 31.88
CA ARG A 41 9.34 -11.63 32.11
C ARG A 41 10.02 -11.09 30.87
N TYR A 42 10.19 -9.77 30.79
CA TYR A 42 10.89 -9.08 29.70
C TYR A 42 12.43 -9.22 29.81
N GLU A 43 12.91 -10.43 30.03
CA GLU A 43 14.33 -10.77 30.13
C GLU A 43 14.59 -12.05 29.31
N VAL A 44 15.82 -12.20 28.81
CA VAL A 44 16.33 -13.39 28.13
C VAL A 44 17.62 -13.87 28.80
N ALA A 45 17.75 -15.18 28.96
CA ALA A 45 18.98 -15.82 29.42
C ALA A 45 19.74 -16.36 28.22
N CYS A 46 21.00 -15.96 28.06
CA CYS A 46 21.89 -16.34 26.96
C CYS A 46 23.04 -17.16 27.52
N ALA A 47 23.08 -18.46 27.23
CA ALA A 47 24.17 -19.35 27.56
C ALA A 47 25.12 -19.44 26.35
N VAL A 48 26.33 -18.90 26.50
CA VAL A 48 27.36 -18.83 25.44
C VAL A 48 28.43 -19.88 25.73
N ASP A 49 28.63 -20.83 24.81
CA ASP A 49 29.59 -21.92 24.98
C ASP A 49 31.01 -21.41 25.31
N GLY A 50 31.57 -21.96 26.38
CA GLY A 50 32.91 -21.65 26.90
C GLY A 50 33.04 -20.31 27.63
N GLU A 51 32.01 -19.47 27.69
CA GLU A 51 32.16 -18.11 28.20
C GLU A 51 31.33 -17.83 29.46
N ALA A 52 30.03 -17.57 29.29
CA ALA A 52 29.17 -17.20 30.40
C ALA A 52 27.69 -17.47 30.10
N VAL A 53 26.89 -17.52 31.17
CA VAL A 53 25.44 -17.46 31.13
C VAL A 53 25.02 -16.05 31.55
N ASN A 54 24.56 -15.25 30.60
CA ASN A 54 24.21 -13.84 30.77
C ASN A 54 22.69 -13.65 30.76
N ILE A 55 22.16 -12.71 31.54
CA ILE A 55 20.75 -12.34 31.46
C ILE A 55 20.62 -10.88 31.06
N TYR A 56 19.86 -10.61 30.01
CA TYR A 56 19.61 -9.27 29.49
C TYR A 56 18.15 -8.89 29.67
N ASN A 57 17.92 -7.62 30.01
CA ASN A 57 16.57 -7.05 30.03
C ASN A 57 16.24 -6.44 28.65
N ILE A 58 15.04 -6.73 28.16
CA ILE A 58 14.57 -6.30 26.83
C ILE A 58 13.97 -4.89 26.88
N GLN A 59 13.29 -4.56 27.98
CA GLN A 59 12.67 -3.25 28.16
C GLN A 59 13.71 -2.18 28.46
N THR A 60 14.71 -2.53 29.27
CA THR A 60 15.88 -1.70 29.54
C THR A 60 17.11 -2.47 29.06
N PRO A 61 17.71 -2.12 27.89
CA PRO A 61 18.79 -2.89 27.25
C PRO A 61 20.08 -2.87 28.10
N LYS A 62 20.07 -3.65 29.18
CA LYS A 62 21.12 -3.74 30.19
C LYS A 62 21.36 -5.20 30.53
N LEU A 63 22.62 -5.54 30.73
CA LEU A 63 23.03 -6.79 31.37
C LEU A 63 22.56 -6.77 32.82
N VAL A 64 21.75 -7.75 33.20
CA VAL A 64 21.21 -7.89 34.55
C VAL A 64 22.20 -8.64 35.45
N THR A 65 22.74 -9.76 34.96
CA THR A 65 23.70 -10.60 35.70
C THR A 65 24.46 -11.50 34.72
N SER A 66 25.62 -11.98 35.13
CA SER A 66 26.50 -12.85 34.35
C SER A 66 27.11 -13.93 35.24
N TYR A 67 27.00 -15.20 34.79
CA TYR A 67 27.59 -16.35 35.48
C TYR A 67 28.72 -16.91 34.62
N ALA A 68 29.96 -16.83 35.11
CA ALA A 68 31.12 -17.38 34.40
C ALA A 68 31.05 -18.91 34.36
N VAL A 69 31.42 -19.49 33.22
CA VAL A 69 31.55 -20.94 33.05
C VAL A 69 32.95 -21.32 32.58
N PRO A 70 33.41 -22.57 32.82
CA PRO A 70 34.70 -23.02 32.34
C PRO A 70 34.82 -22.93 30.80
N PRO A 71 36.00 -22.63 30.24
CA PRO A 71 36.22 -22.53 28.79
C PRO A 71 35.82 -23.76 27.97
N GLN A 72 35.94 -24.94 28.57
CA GLN A 72 35.61 -26.23 27.98
C GLN A 72 34.12 -26.62 28.09
N SER A 73 33.28 -25.80 28.72
CA SER A 73 31.87 -26.09 28.91
C SER A 73 31.04 -25.71 27.67
N SER A 74 30.13 -26.60 27.29
CA SER A 74 29.14 -26.41 26.23
C SER A 74 27.74 -26.70 26.75
N PHE A 75 26.72 -26.08 26.17
CA PHE A 75 25.33 -26.25 26.58
C PHE A 75 24.55 -27.11 25.59
N SER A 76 23.69 -28.00 26.08
CA SER A 76 22.91 -28.91 25.22
C SER A 76 21.50 -28.41 24.87
N CYS A 77 20.94 -27.49 25.66
CA CYS A 77 19.60 -26.94 25.48
C CYS A 77 19.50 -25.47 25.95
N GLN A 78 18.35 -24.86 25.72
CA GLN A 78 18.07 -23.49 26.17
C GLN A 78 18.13 -23.39 27.71
N PRO A 79 18.72 -22.30 28.27
CA PRO A 79 18.71 -22.05 29.71
C PRO A 79 17.30 -21.73 30.20
N CYS A 80 17.03 -22.04 31.47
CA CYS A 80 15.75 -21.73 32.12
C CYS A 80 16.01 -20.94 33.39
N SER A 81 15.46 -19.73 33.52
CA SER A 81 15.72 -18.86 34.68
C SER A 81 14.42 -18.46 35.38
N VAL A 82 14.43 -18.49 36.72
CA VAL A 82 13.31 -18.10 37.58
C VAL A 82 13.75 -16.96 38.48
N ARG A 83 12.95 -15.89 38.55
CA ARG A 83 13.08 -14.85 39.57
C ARG A 83 11.88 -14.86 40.50
N ARG A 84 12.14 -14.86 41.80
CA ARG A 84 11.15 -14.82 42.87
C ARG A 84 11.46 -13.70 43.86
N LYS A 85 10.41 -13.11 44.44
CA LYS A 85 10.54 -12.17 45.57
C LYS A 85 10.17 -12.93 46.84
N LEU A 86 11.11 -13.05 47.77
CA LEU A 86 10.91 -13.71 49.06
C LEU A 86 10.29 -12.70 50.03
N SER A 87 9.04 -12.97 50.47
CA SER A 87 8.30 -12.08 51.36
C SER A 87 8.94 -11.91 52.74
N SER A 88 9.66 -12.93 53.21
CA SER A 88 10.24 -12.96 54.55
C SER A 88 11.45 -12.04 54.74
N LYS A 89 12.12 -11.59 53.66
CA LYS A 89 13.39 -10.83 53.77
C LYS A 89 13.53 -9.63 52.81
N SER A 90 12.51 -9.29 52.02
CA SER A 90 12.64 -8.32 50.92
C SER A 90 13.82 -8.64 49.97
N VAL A 91 14.13 -9.93 49.83
CA VAL A 91 15.21 -10.46 49.00
C VAL A 91 14.61 -10.99 47.71
N VAL A 92 15.23 -10.65 46.60
CA VAL A 92 14.96 -11.24 45.29
C VAL A 92 15.93 -12.40 45.12
N LYS A 93 15.39 -13.58 44.88
CA LYS A 93 16.17 -14.78 44.56
C LYS A 93 15.99 -15.13 43.09
N ARG A 94 17.07 -15.44 42.41
CA ARG A 94 17.11 -15.86 41.02
C ARG A 94 17.83 -17.20 40.93
N GLN A 95 17.27 -18.12 40.17
CA GLN A 95 17.83 -19.45 39.93
C GLN A 95 17.86 -19.70 38.44
N THR A 96 19.04 -19.94 37.89
CA THR A 96 19.25 -20.13 36.45
C THR A 96 19.84 -21.50 36.20
N TYR A 97 19.11 -22.32 35.46
CA TYR A 97 19.43 -23.72 35.18
C TYR A 97 19.95 -23.88 33.76
N VAL A 98 21.03 -24.67 33.64
CA VAL A 98 21.67 -25.01 32.37
C VAL A 98 22.10 -26.47 32.36
N ALA A 99 22.06 -27.11 31.19
CA ALA A 99 22.62 -28.44 30.99
C ALA A 99 24.03 -28.32 30.41
N VAL A 100 25.04 -28.78 31.15
CA VAL A 100 26.46 -28.59 30.85
C VAL A 100 27.11 -29.89 30.38
N SER A 101 27.82 -29.82 29.27
CA SER A 101 28.63 -30.88 28.65
C SER A 101 30.08 -30.39 28.51
N PRO A 102 31.12 -31.23 28.73
CA PRO A 102 31.13 -32.68 28.86
C PRO A 102 30.92 -33.23 30.28
N GLN A 103 30.78 -32.38 31.30
CA GLN A 103 30.57 -32.81 32.69
C GLN A 103 29.27 -33.60 32.91
N LYS A 104 28.34 -33.55 31.94
CA LYS A 104 27.03 -34.21 31.98
C LYS A 104 26.29 -33.87 33.26
N GLU A 105 26.19 -32.58 33.57
CA GLU A 105 25.51 -32.11 34.78
C GLU A 105 24.43 -31.08 34.45
N ILE A 106 23.38 -31.07 35.24
CA ILE A 106 22.47 -29.93 35.33
C ILE A 106 23.04 -29.00 36.38
N LYS A 107 23.31 -27.75 36.02
CA LYS A 107 23.90 -26.75 36.91
C LYS A 107 22.91 -25.63 37.17
N CYS A 108 22.80 -25.21 38.43
CA CYS A 108 21.98 -24.08 38.86
C CYS A 108 22.88 -22.98 39.41
N PHE A 109 22.72 -21.77 38.90
CA PHE A 109 23.28 -20.55 39.50
C PHE A 109 22.19 -19.88 40.34
N THR A 110 22.43 -19.76 41.65
CA THR A 110 21.54 -19.08 42.58
C THR A 110 22.11 -17.72 42.93
N GLU A 111 21.30 -16.68 42.75
CA GLU A 111 21.64 -15.29 43.02
C GLU A 111 20.63 -14.70 44.00
N GLU A 112 21.10 -14.12 45.10
CA GLU A 112 20.25 -13.45 46.09
C GLU A 112 20.66 -11.97 46.23
N SER A 113 19.69 -11.07 46.03
CA SER A 113 19.89 -9.61 46.09
C SER A 113 18.84 -8.97 47.00
N SER A 114 19.25 -8.10 47.93
CA SER A 114 18.32 -7.36 48.81
C SER A 114 17.75 -6.11 48.11
N GLU A 115 16.44 -5.85 48.24
CA GLU A 115 15.82 -4.64 47.65
C GLU A 115 16.20 -3.33 48.36
N ILE A 116 16.80 -3.39 49.56
CA ILE A 116 17.01 -2.22 50.44
C ILE A 116 18.49 -1.74 50.45
N GLY A 117 19.41 -2.49 49.85
CA GLY A 117 20.86 -2.20 49.93
C GLY A 117 21.60 -2.23 48.59
N SER A 118 22.53 -1.29 48.39
CA SER A 118 23.50 -1.21 47.30
C SER A 118 24.62 -2.28 47.39
N GLY A 119 24.33 -3.46 47.93
CA GLY A 119 25.30 -4.56 48.06
C GLY A 119 25.40 -5.38 46.78
N ALA A 120 26.58 -5.93 46.50
CA ALA A 120 26.75 -6.90 45.41
C ALA A 120 25.91 -8.16 45.69
N PRO A 121 25.27 -8.77 44.65
CA PRO A 121 24.46 -9.97 44.83
C PRO A 121 25.33 -11.15 45.28
N SER A 122 24.82 -11.99 46.18
CA SER A 122 25.50 -13.25 46.53
C SER A 122 25.17 -14.31 45.50
N ILE A 123 26.21 -14.87 44.87
CA ILE A 123 26.08 -15.90 43.83
C ILE A 123 26.65 -17.22 44.36
N SER A 124 25.85 -18.28 44.29
CA SER A 124 26.26 -19.66 44.58
C SER A 124 25.86 -20.58 43.43
N SER A 125 26.46 -21.77 43.34
CA SER A 125 26.11 -22.75 42.32
C SER A 125 25.94 -24.14 42.92
N SER A 126 24.94 -24.88 42.43
CA SER A 126 24.78 -26.32 42.68
C SER A 126 24.76 -27.08 41.35
N SER A 127 25.13 -28.36 41.38
CA SER A 127 25.01 -29.22 40.20
C SER A 127 24.54 -30.62 40.55
N PHE A 128 23.88 -31.26 39.58
CA PHE A 128 23.40 -32.63 39.63
C PHE A 128 24.00 -33.39 38.46
N SER A 129 24.77 -34.44 38.76
CA SER A 129 25.37 -35.31 37.72
C SER A 129 24.32 -36.21 37.08
N VAL A 130 24.27 -36.21 35.76
CA VAL A 130 23.37 -37.04 34.98
C VAL A 130 24.09 -38.31 34.56
N ASP A 131 23.47 -39.43 34.91
CA ASP A 131 23.86 -40.81 34.63
C ASP A 131 23.47 -41.31 33.22
N SER A 132 22.85 -40.47 32.37
CA SER A 132 22.57 -40.81 30.96
C SER A 132 23.70 -40.37 30.02
N SER A 133 23.92 -41.16 28.96
CA SER A 133 24.77 -40.78 27.83
C SER A 133 24.09 -39.82 26.85
N SER A 134 22.75 -39.74 26.89
CA SER A 134 21.95 -38.86 26.04
C SER A 134 21.97 -37.42 26.56
N PRO A 135 22.23 -36.42 25.69
CA PRO A 135 22.19 -35.01 26.08
C PRO A 135 20.77 -34.58 26.50
N THR A 136 20.70 -33.59 27.38
CA THR A 136 19.45 -32.96 27.81
C THR A 136 18.91 -32.07 26.70
N ALA A 137 17.65 -32.30 26.30
CA ALA A 137 16.94 -31.55 25.27
C ALA A 137 16.12 -30.38 25.85
N PHE A 138 15.66 -30.49 27.10
CA PHE A 138 14.79 -29.48 27.72
C PHE A 138 14.96 -29.40 29.24
N ILE A 139 14.81 -28.18 29.77
CA ILE A 139 14.74 -27.88 31.21
C ILE A 139 13.50 -26.99 31.44
N GLY A 140 12.56 -27.48 32.23
CA GLY A 140 11.32 -26.78 32.60
C GLY A 140 11.16 -26.66 34.11
N ILE A 141 10.24 -25.79 34.52
CA ILE A 141 9.89 -25.58 35.93
C ILE A 141 8.48 -26.06 36.17
N LEU A 142 8.29 -26.83 37.24
CA LEU A 142 7.03 -27.35 37.72
C LEU A 142 6.69 -26.71 39.08
N PRO A 143 5.75 -25.75 39.14
CA PRO A 143 5.28 -25.19 40.41
C PRO A 143 4.63 -26.27 41.29
N ILE A 144 4.98 -26.36 42.58
CA ILE A 144 4.45 -27.38 43.51
C ILE A 144 3.50 -26.77 44.55
N GLY A 145 3.63 -25.47 44.84
CA GLY A 145 2.78 -24.75 45.80
C GLY A 145 3.28 -24.74 47.25
N GLU A 146 2.76 -23.75 47.98
CA GLU A 146 2.82 -23.40 49.43
C GLU A 146 4.15 -23.40 50.20
N ASP A 147 5.18 -24.19 49.86
CA ASP A 147 6.45 -24.19 50.60
C ASP A 147 7.41 -23.04 50.17
N GLU A 148 7.81 -22.18 51.11
CA GLU A 148 8.82 -21.12 50.83
C GLU A 148 10.21 -21.71 50.53
N THR A 149 10.50 -22.91 51.07
CA THR A 149 11.77 -23.63 50.91
C THR A 149 11.86 -24.35 49.56
N ASN A 150 10.81 -25.05 49.12
CA ASN A 150 10.76 -25.81 47.87
C ASN A 150 9.53 -25.43 47.01
N PRO A 151 9.54 -24.22 46.43
CA PRO A 151 8.36 -23.66 45.75
C PRO A 151 8.04 -24.30 44.39
N PHE A 152 9.02 -24.95 43.77
CA PHE A 152 8.91 -25.60 42.46
C PHE A 152 9.94 -26.73 42.34
N ASP A 153 9.74 -27.62 41.39
CA ASP A 153 10.70 -28.63 40.96
C ASP A 153 11.17 -28.31 39.53
N ILE A 154 12.26 -28.94 39.13
CA ILE A 154 12.82 -28.88 37.79
C ILE A 154 12.52 -30.17 37.06
N LEU A 155 11.99 -30.04 35.84
CA LEU A 155 11.75 -31.17 34.95
C LEU A 155 12.79 -31.12 33.82
N THR A 156 13.54 -32.20 33.66
CA THR A 156 14.52 -32.33 32.58
C THR A 156 14.14 -33.47 31.66
N VAL A 157 14.31 -33.27 30.36
CA VAL A 157 14.01 -34.28 29.33
C VAL A 157 15.26 -34.49 28.48
N HIS A 158 15.61 -35.74 28.25
CA HIS A 158 16.76 -36.16 27.45
C HIS A 158 16.34 -36.55 26.03
N GLN A 159 17.26 -36.49 25.06
CA GLN A 159 16.97 -36.86 23.67
C GLN A 159 16.51 -38.32 23.51
N ASP A 160 16.91 -39.23 24.40
CA ASP A 160 16.45 -40.62 24.50
C ASP A 160 15.01 -40.77 25.05
N GLY A 161 14.39 -39.67 25.48
CA GLY A 161 13.04 -39.66 26.06
C GLY A 161 12.99 -39.94 27.56
N ASN A 162 14.13 -40.04 28.25
CA ASN A 162 14.14 -40.13 29.70
C ASN A 162 13.77 -38.77 30.32
N VAL A 163 12.77 -38.79 31.21
CA VAL A 163 12.28 -37.62 31.94
C VAL A 163 12.71 -37.75 33.40
N ARG A 164 13.28 -36.68 33.96
CA ARG A 164 13.70 -36.60 35.36
C ARG A 164 13.07 -35.40 36.04
N ARG A 165 12.58 -35.61 37.27
CA ARG A 165 12.11 -34.56 38.16
C ARG A 165 13.14 -34.37 39.29
N LEU A 166 13.64 -33.16 39.44
CA LEU A 166 14.68 -32.77 40.39
C LEU A 166 14.14 -31.68 41.32
N ALA A 167 14.63 -31.63 42.56
CA ALA A 167 14.37 -30.51 43.45
C ALA A 167 14.99 -29.20 42.91
N ALA A 168 14.42 -28.03 43.24
CA ALA A 168 14.89 -26.73 42.74
C ALA A 168 16.37 -26.43 43.05
N ASN A 169 16.90 -26.91 44.17
CA ASN A 169 18.29 -26.77 44.58
C ASN A 169 19.22 -27.84 43.99
N LEU A 170 18.67 -28.84 43.27
CA LEU A 170 19.39 -29.95 42.62
C LEU A 170 20.05 -30.94 43.59
N ASP A 171 19.66 -30.98 44.87
CA ASP A 171 20.20 -31.92 45.86
C ASP A 171 19.55 -33.31 45.81
N GLU A 172 18.28 -33.38 45.39
CA GLU A 172 17.46 -34.58 45.39
C GLU A 172 16.84 -34.85 44.01
N GLN A 173 17.03 -36.07 43.49
CA GLN A 173 16.25 -36.59 42.38
C GLN A 173 14.94 -37.20 42.91
N ARG A 174 13.81 -36.59 42.55
CA ARG A 174 12.48 -37.07 42.93
C ARG A 174 12.15 -38.38 42.24
N TRP A 175 12.35 -38.44 40.92
CA TRP A 175 12.25 -39.65 40.11
C TRP A 175 12.90 -39.45 38.74
N SER A 176 13.22 -40.57 38.09
CA SER A 176 13.60 -40.67 36.68
C SER A 176 12.79 -41.79 36.04
N ILE A 177 12.28 -41.56 34.84
CA ILE A 177 11.52 -42.55 34.09
C ILE A 177 11.68 -42.33 32.59
N GLN A 178 11.89 -43.42 31.86
CA GLN A 178 11.66 -43.46 30.42
C GLN A 178 10.34 -44.20 30.20
N HIS A 179 9.27 -43.45 29.95
CA HIS A 179 7.92 -44.01 29.87
C HIS A 179 7.82 -45.06 28.77
N SER A 180 7.12 -46.17 29.02
CA SER A 180 6.95 -47.29 28.09
C SER A 180 6.56 -46.88 26.66
N GLU A 181 5.61 -45.96 26.51
CA GLU A 181 5.22 -45.37 25.20
C GLU A 181 6.36 -44.67 24.43
N VAL A 182 7.32 -44.04 25.12
CA VAL A 182 8.48 -43.40 24.49
C VAL A 182 9.60 -44.41 24.26
N ALA A 183 9.76 -45.37 25.17
CA ALA A 183 10.75 -46.45 25.05
C ALA A 183 10.52 -47.30 23.80
N LYS A 184 9.26 -47.47 23.36
CA LYS A 184 8.90 -48.16 22.09
C LYS A 184 9.57 -47.54 20.86
N THR A 185 9.78 -46.23 20.85
CA THR A 185 10.36 -45.48 19.71
C THR A 185 11.76 -44.96 19.97
N ALA A 186 12.29 -45.05 21.19
CA ALA A 186 13.59 -44.49 21.59
C ALA A 186 14.80 -44.98 20.78
N SER A 187 14.72 -46.15 20.14
CA SER A 187 15.78 -46.67 19.25
C SER A 187 15.77 -46.06 17.85
N THR A 188 14.61 -45.57 17.40
CA THR A 188 14.38 -45.06 16.04
C THR A 188 14.07 -43.57 16.01
N HIS A 189 13.73 -42.96 17.14
CA HIS A 189 13.36 -41.56 17.27
C HIS A 189 14.14 -40.90 18.41
N ALA A 190 14.40 -39.60 18.28
CA ALA A 190 14.94 -38.76 19.34
C ALA A 190 14.01 -37.58 19.63
N VAL A 191 13.94 -37.18 20.89
CA VAL A 191 13.18 -36.01 21.33
C VAL A 191 13.90 -34.73 20.90
N LYS A 192 13.19 -33.87 20.16
CA LYS A 192 13.74 -32.64 19.56
C LYS A 192 13.21 -31.37 20.18
N ALA A 193 11.94 -31.37 20.60
CA ALA A 193 11.32 -30.25 21.27
C ALA A 193 10.41 -30.72 22.39
N CYS A 194 10.34 -29.95 23.47
CA CYS A 194 9.48 -30.21 24.62
C CYS A 194 8.78 -28.94 25.04
N PHE A 195 7.52 -29.05 25.45
CA PHE A 195 6.72 -27.91 25.93
C PHE A 195 6.00 -28.28 27.22
N LEU A 196 6.12 -27.43 28.24
CA LEU A 196 5.51 -27.65 29.56
C LEU A 196 4.45 -26.57 29.83
N LEU A 197 3.19 -26.99 29.86
CA LEU A 197 2.01 -26.15 30.03
C LEU A 197 1.43 -26.26 31.43
N ASP A 198 0.86 -25.16 31.91
CA ASP A 198 0.03 -25.16 33.11
C ASP A 198 -1.34 -25.79 32.81
N PHE A 199 -1.94 -26.48 33.78
CA PHE A 199 -3.20 -27.22 33.59
C PHE A 199 -4.33 -26.34 33.07
N ASP A 200 -4.56 -25.20 33.71
CA ASP A 200 -5.65 -24.28 33.38
C ASP A 200 -5.55 -23.77 31.93
N ASP A 201 -4.33 -23.47 31.46
CA ASP A 201 -4.09 -23.06 30.08
C ASP A 201 -4.33 -24.24 29.12
N ALA A 202 -3.86 -25.44 29.45
CA ALA A 202 -4.11 -26.65 28.66
C ALA A 202 -5.61 -26.97 28.58
N LYS A 203 -6.34 -26.91 29.70
CA LYS A 203 -7.79 -27.15 29.79
C LYS A 203 -8.59 -26.18 28.93
N LYS A 204 -8.22 -24.89 28.92
CA LYS A 204 -8.89 -23.84 28.15
C LYS A 204 -8.62 -23.93 26.64
N SER A 205 -7.49 -24.50 26.23
CA SER A 205 -7.01 -24.50 24.85
C SER A 205 -6.86 -25.91 24.28
N LEU A 206 -5.79 -26.61 24.67
CA LEU A 206 -5.37 -27.93 24.17
C LEU A 206 -6.41 -29.03 24.43
N LEU A 207 -7.01 -29.08 25.63
CA LEU A 207 -7.98 -30.10 26.02
C LEU A 207 -9.43 -29.62 25.93
N LYS A 208 -9.67 -28.44 25.33
CA LYS A 208 -11.00 -27.80 25.27
C LYS A 208 -12.09 -28.72 24.69
N ARG A 209 -11.74 -29.54 23.70
CA ARG A 209 -12.64 -30.49 23.03
C ARG A 209 -12.48 -31.93 23.51
N ARG A 210 -11.64 -32.17 24.52
CA ARG A 210 -11.21 -33.47 25.03
C ARG A 210 -11.34 -33.52 26.56
N GLN A 211 -12.59 -33.49 27.02
CA GLN A 211 -12.91 -33.59 28.45
C GLN A 211 -12.48 -34.95 29.03
N ASP A 212 -12.46 -36.00 28.19
CA ASP A 212 -11.90 -37.31 28.50
C ASP A 212 -10.44 -37.21 28.97
N LEU A 213 -9.60 -36.47 28.25
CA LEU A 213 -8.19 -36.27 28.61
C LEU A 213 -8.02 -35.35 29.81
N THR A 214 -8.94 -34.39 30.01
CA THR A 214 -8.96 -33.53 31.19
C THR A 214 -9.22 -34.34 32.46
N ALA A 215 -10.21 -35.23 32.41
CA ALA A 215 -10.52 -36.15 33.50
C ALA A 215 -9.37 -37.15 33.73
N LEU A 216 -8.81 -37.70 32.65
CA LEU A 216 -7.67 -38.61 32.75
C LEU A 216 -6.46 -37.94 33.40
N ALA A 217 -6.13 -36.71 33.01
CA ALA A 217 -5.00 -35.96 33.54
C ALA A 217 -5.13 -35.63 35.03
N LEU A 218 -6.36 -35.37 35.51
CA LEU A 218 -6.66 -35.17 36.92
C LEU A 218 -6.65 -36.50 37.71
N GLY A 219 -6.96 -37.63 37.07
CA GLY A 219 -7.07 -38.91 37.76
C GLY A 219 -8.04 -38.85 38.95
N ASP A 220 -7.67 -39.50 40.06
CA ASP A 220 -8.45 -39.53 41.30
C ASP A 220 -8.30 -38.24 42.17
N LEU A 221 -7.64 -37.18 41.67
CA LEU A 221 -7.35 -35.94 42.43
C LEU A 221 -8.57 -35.02 42.64
N VAL A 222 -9.80 -35.52 42.50
CA VAL A 222 -11.04 -34.74 42.40
C VAL A 222 -11.42 -34.01 43.70
N ASP A 223 -10.84 -34.38 44.85
CA ASP A 223 -11.27 -33.90 46.16
C ASP A 223 -10.55 -32.64 46.70
N SER A 224 -9.59 -32.04 45.99
CA SER A 224 -9.03 -30.75 46.40
C SER A 224 -8.67 -29.85 45.22
N ASN A 225 -9.21 -28.63 45.20
CA ASN A 225 -8.94 -27.57 44.22
C ASN A 225 -7.48 -27.05 44.22
N VAL A 226 -6.51 -27.82 44.75
CA VAL A 226 -5.15 -27.37 45.07
C VAL A 226 -4.07 -28.12 44.27
N ASP A 227 -4.36 -29.29 43.69
CA ASP A 227 -3.34 -30.18 43.10
C ASP A 227 -3.47 -30.34 41.57
N GLU A 228 -3.45 -29.23 40.83
CA GLU A 228 -3.52 -29.26 39.35
C GLU A 228 -2.21 -29.75 38.70
N PRO A 229 -2.25 -30.77 37.81
CA PRO A 229 -1.05 -31.32 37.16
C PRO A 229 -0.58 -30.47 35.98
N SER A 230 0.71 -30.51 35.63
CA SER A 230 1.19 -29.86 34.40
C SER A 230 1.10 -30.79 33.19
N VAL A 231 0.93 -30.23 31.99
CA VAL A 231 0.90 -31.02 30.75
C VAL A 231 2.23 -30.88 30.01
N LEU A 232 2.90 -32.02 29.75
CA LEU A 232 4.16 -32.11 29.02
C LEU A 232 3.90 -32.64 27.60
N LEU A 233 4.37 -31.89 26.60
CA LEU A 233 4.39 -32.31 25.19
C LEU A 233 5.83 -32.65 24.78
N LEU A 234 6.03 -33.82 24.18
CA LEU A 234 7.31 -34.27 23.63
C LEU A 234 7.17 -34.49 22.12
N VAL A 235 7.97 -33.79 21.32
CA VAL A 235 8.05 -33.98 19.87
C VAL A 235 9.25 -34.85 19.54
N SER A 236 8.99 -36.05 19.05
CA SER A 236 10.00 -37.06 18.70
C SER A 236 10.10 -37.22 17.20
N GLN A 237 11.32 -37.14 16.67
CA GLN A 237 11.61 -37.25 15.24
C GLN A 237 12.46 -38.50 14.95
N PRO A 238 12.29 -39.15 13.79
CA PRO A 238 13.14 -40.25 13.35
C PRO A 238 14.62 -39.88 13.33
N THR A 239 15.48 -40.80 13.79
CA THR A 239 16.95 -40.68 13.76
C THR A 239 17.54 -41.57 12.66
N GLY A 240 18.56 -41.06 11.95
CA GLY A 240 19.33 -41.82 10.97
C GLY A 240 18.97 -41.61 9.49
N SER A 241 17.91 -40.85 9.19
CA SER A 241 17.59 -40.37 7.83
C SER A 241 17.82 -38.87 7.72
N GLU A 242 18.41 -38.41 6.60
CA GLU A 242 18.52 -36.97 6.31
C GLU A 242 17.15 -36.34 5.99
N GLU A 243 16.24 -37.15 5.43
CA GLU A 243 14.89 -36.78 5.06
C GLU A 243 13.86 -37.41 6.00
N ILE A 244 12.94 -36.59 6.52
CA ILE A 244 11.91 -36.98 7.48
C ILE A 244 10.53 -36.71 6.87
N LYS A 245 9.63 -37.70 6.97
CA LYS A 245 8.19 -37.50 6.71
C LYS A 245 7.51 -37.01 7.98
N LEU A 246 6.52 -36.13 7.85
CA LEU A 246 5.83 -35.58 9.02
C LEU A 246 4.97 -36.63 9.71
N SER A 247 4.41 -37.59 8.96
CA SER A 247 3.70 -38.76 9.48
C SER A 247 4.52 -39.64 10.44
N ASP A 248 5.86 -39.62 10.30
CA ASP A 248 6.77 -40.32 11.19
C ASP A 248 7.04 -39.54 12.49
N VAL A 249 6.80 -38.22 12.52
CA VAL A 249 6.95 -37.42 13.73
C VAL A 249 5.84 -37.76 14.73
N LYS A 250 6.24 -38.10 15.96
CA LYS A 250 5.32 -38.42 17.07
C LYS A 250 5.30 -37.30 18.10
N VAL A 251 4.10 -36.89 18.49
CA VAL A 251 3.88 -36.01 19.64
C VAL A 251 3.28 -36.82 20.76
N HIS A 252 3.98 -36.92 21.87
CA HIS A 252 3.52 -37.58 23.08
C HIS A 252 3.04 -36.51 24.07
N MET A 253 1.86 -36.71 24.63
CA MET A 253 1.28 -35.83 25.63
C MET A 253 1.15 -36.57 26.96
N PHE A 254 1.71 -35.98 28.01
CA PHE A 254 1.74 -36.53 29.36
C PHE A 254 1.17 -35.54 30.38
N SER A 255 0.54 -36.07 31.43
CA SER A 255 0.25 -35.35 32.66
C SER A 255 1.37 -35.59 33.67
N VAL A 256 1.88 -34.51 34.26
CA VAL A 256 2.91 -34.49 35.30
C VAL A 256 2.25 -34.07 36.61
N PRO A 257 2.07 -34.99 37.58
CA PRO A 257 1.41 -34.67 38.85
C PRO A 257 2.13 -33.57 39.64
N ALA A 258 1.37 -32.68 40.28
CA ALA A 258 1.94 -31.56 41.07
C ALA A 258 2.69 -32.07 42.31
N LYS A 259 2.07 -32.95 43.09
CA LYS A 259 2.66 -33.58 44.27
C LYS A 259 3.11 -35.01 43.99
N ILE A 260 4.12 -35.43 44.73
CA ILE A 260 4.61 -36.80 44.74
C ILE A 260 3.94 -37.49 45.94
N ALA A 261 3.25 -38.61 45.72
CA ALA A 261 2.64 -39.35 46.82
C ALA A 261 3.72 -39.77 47.84
N SER A 262 3.55 -39.34 49.08
CA SER A 262 4.55 -39.44 50.16
C SER A 262 4.72 -40.86 50.73
N GLN A 263 4.07 -41.87 50.16
CA GLN A 263 4.02 -43.23 50.71
C GLN A 263 4.10 -44.32 49.63
N SER A 264 5.18 -44.37 48.84
CA SER A 264 5.65 -45.64 48.24
C SER A 264 7.04 -45.45 47.62
N ARG A 265 8.00 -46.33 47.97
CA ARG A 265 9.32 -46.38 47.29
C ARG A 265 9.23 -46.95 45.86
N LEU A 266 8.05 -47.41 45.45
CA LEU A 266 7.75 -47.92 44.11
C LEU A 266 6.51 -47.17 43.59
N LEU A 267 6.72 -45.97 43.05
CA LEU A 267 5.67 -45.27 42.29
C LEU A 267 5.54 -45.94 40.91
N ASP A 268 4.31 -46.25 40.50
CA ASP A 268 4.00 -46.78 39.16
C ASP A 268 4.34 -45.76 38.06
N GLU A 269 4.50 -46.23 36.81
CA GLU A 269 4.81 -45.34 35.67
C GLU A 269 3.82 -44.18 35.57
N ASN A 270 2.52 -44.50 35.63
CA ASN A 270 1.43 -43.52 35.52
C ASN A 270 1.37 -42.55 36.72
N GLN A 271 1.89 -42.93 37.88
CA GLN A 271 1.97 -42.04 39.04
C GLN A 271 3.12 -41.03 38.94
N LYS A 272 4.15 -41.33 38.13
CA LYS A 272 5.25 -40.40 37.85
C LYS A 272 4.95 -39.51 36.65
N LEU A 273 4.50 -40.14 35.56
CA LEU A 273 4.24 -39.49 34.28
C LEU A 273 3.08 -40.22 33.60
N GLN A 274 1.88 -39.66 33.67
CA GLN A 274 0.69 -40.31 33.12
C GLN A 274 0.57 -40.02 31.62
N HIS A 275 0.52 -41.05 30.79
CA HIS A 275 0.26 -40.90 29.36
C HIS A 275 -1.19 -40.48 29.09
N LEU A 276 -1.36 -39.43 28.30
CA LEU A 276 -2.68 -38.95 27.88
C LEU A 276 -3.00 -39.38 26.45
N MET A 277 -2.07 -39.13 25.51
CA MET A 277 -2.18 -39.60 24.13
C MET A 277 -0.85 -39.50 23.38
N THR A 278 -0.73 -40.29 22.32
CA THR A 278 0.33 -40.17 21.30
C THR A 278 -0.34 -39.91 19.96
N MET A 279 0.21 -38.98 19.17
CA MET A 279 -0.33 -38.60 17.87
C MET A 279 0.78 -38.44 16.83
N SER A 280 0.46 -38.72 15.57
CA SER A 280 1.32 -38.43 14.43
C SER A 280 0.93 -37.11 13.76
N ILE A 281 1.91 -36.37 13.24
CA ILE A 281 1.65 -35.14 12.50
C ILE A 281 1.21 -35.48 11.06
N PRO A 282 0.15 -34.87 10.51
CA PRO A 282 -0.27 -35.12 9.14
C PRO A 282 0.77 -34.62 8.13
N ASP A 283 0.94 -35.37 7.03
CA ASP A 283 1.73 -34.92 5.88
C ASP A 283 1.04 -33.77 5.13
N ILE A 284 1.82 -32.96 4.42
CA ILE A 284 1.35 -31.74 3.75
C ILE A 284 1.64 -31.81 2.25
N GLY A 285 0.60 -32.01 1.44
CA GLY A 285 0.60 -31.73 0.00
C GLY A 285 1.83 -32.19 -0.81
N GLU A 286 2.31 -31.33 -1.72
CA GLU A 286 3.36 -31.59 -2.72
C GLU A 286 4.77 -31.83 -2.14
N GLN A 287 5.00 -31.56 -0.84
CA GLN A 287 6.30 -31.67 -0.19
C GLN A 287 6.33 -32.90 0.73
N GLN A 288 6.79 -34.04 0.19
CA GLN A 288 6.70 -35.35 0.86
C GLN A 288 7.74 -35.57 1.97
N THR A 289 8.89 -34.89 1.90
CA THR A 289 10.00 -35.06 2.85
C THR A 289 10.64 -33.73 3.23
N PHE A 290 11.16 -33.65 4.45
CA PHE A 290 11.80 -32.47 5.01
C PHE A 290 13.23 -32.80 5.47
N ALA A 291 14.15 -31.86 5.32
CA ALA A 291 15.50 -32.00 5.87
C ALA A 291 15.46 -31.97 7.40
N GLY A 292 15.83 -33.08 8.05
CA GLY A 292 15.62 -33.25 9.49
C GLY A 292 16.37 -32.27 10.40
N GLN A 293 17.46 -31.64 9.91
CA GLN A 293 18.24 -30.67 10.67
C GLN A 293 17.63 -29.26 10.70
N ASP A 294 16.72 -28.96 9.77
CA ASP A 294 16.18 -27.61 9.57
C ASP A 294 14.78 -27.42 10.20
N LEU A 295 14.31 -28.41 10.96
CA LEU A 295 12.98 -28.40 11.56
C LEU A 295 13.01 -27.82 12.96
N GLU A 296 12.42 -26.65 13.12
CA GLU A 296 12.21 -26.01 14.42
C GLU A 296 10.75 -26.11 14.84
N TRP A 297 10.53 -26.53 16.08
CA TRP A 297 9.19 -26.66 16.65
C TRP A 297 8.97 -25.63 17.74
N ASP A 298 7.78 -25.03 17.72
CA ASP A 298 7.31 -24.14 18.76
C ASP A 298 5.84 -24.44 19.08
N PHE A 299 5.39 -24.20 20.30
CA PHE A 299 4.01 -24.49 20.68
C PHE A 299 3.34 -23.27 21.30
N HIS A 300 2.25 -22.83 20.67
CA HIS A 300 1.45 -21.72 21.16
C HIS A 300 0.27 -22.23 21.99
N THR A 301 0.34 -22.02 23.31
CA THR A 301 -0.66 -22.48 24.28
C THR A 301 -2.07 -21.99 23.95
N GLY A 302 -2.27 -20.69 23.74
CA GLY A 302 -3.63 -20.13 23.59
C GLY A 302 -4.44 -20.63 22.38
N SER A 303 -3.79 -21.19 21.36
CA SER A 303 -4.45 -21.76 20.17
C SER A 303 -4.29 -23.27 20.04
N ALA A 304 -3.64 -23.92 21.01
CA ALA A 304 -3.23 -25.33 20.93
C ALA A 304 -2.45 -25.65 19.63
N GLY A 305 -1.72 -24.67 19.10
CA GLY A 305 -1.06 -24.75 17.80
C GLY A 305 0.39 -25.17 17.93
N LEU A 306 0.75 -26.31 17.36
CA LEU A 306 2.13 -26.74 17.16
C LEU A 306 2.63 -26.16 15.83
N ASN A 307 3.61 -25.28 15.94
CA ASN A 307 4.25 -24.59 14.84
C ASN A 307 5.47 -25.39 14.37
N LEU A 308 5.60 -25.55 13.06
CA LEU A 308 6.76 -26.08 12.39
C LEU A 308 7.36 -24.99 11.50
N SER A 309 8.59 -24.60 11.79
CA SER A 309 9.39 -23.69 10.97
C SER A 309 10.49 -24.48 10.25
N PHE A 310 10.70 -24.19 8.98
CA PHE A 310 11.74 -24.82 8.15
C PHE A 310 12.22 -23.85 7.06
N THR A 311 13.30 -24.19 6.36
CA THR A 311 13.97 -23.31 5.38
C THR A 311 13.05 -22.72 4.32
N LYS A 312 12.01 -23.44 3.90
CA LYS A 312 11.08 -22.98 2.85
C LYS A 312 9.76 -22.43 3.38
N GLY A 313 9.49 -22.51 4.67
CA GLY A 313 8.16 -22.15 5.15
C GLY A 313 7.85 -22.41 6.62
N PHE A 314 6.57 -22.28 6.90
CA PHE A 314 5.94 -22.37 8.21
C PHE A 314 4.61 -23.11 8.10
N VAL A 315 4.34 -24.00 9.05
CA VAL A 315 3.06 -24.72 9.15
C VAL A 315 2.59 -24.71 10.60
N ASN A 316 1.28 -24.52 10.82
CA ASN A 316 0.66 -24.62 12.13
C ASN A 316 -0.35 -25.78 12.17
N PHE A 317 -0.14 -26.71 13.11
CA PHE A 317 -1.01 -27.84 13.38
C PHE A 317 -1.85 -27.57 14.64
N ASP A 318 -3.16 -27.72 14.57
CA ASP A 318 -4.05 -27.69 15.75
C ASP A 318 -4.07 -29.05 16.42
N LEU A 319 -3.61 -29.10 17.68
CA LEU A 319 -3.55 -30.31 18.49
C LEU A 319 -4.78 -30.51 19.39
N SER A 320 -5.75 -29.59 19.39
CA SER A 320 -6.92 -29.66 20.28
C SER A 320 -8.00 -30.67 19.86
N GLN A 321 -7.85 -31.25 18.67
CA GLN A 321 -8.78 -32.18 18.06
C GLN A 321 -8.36 -33.65 18.28
N TYR A 322 -9.20 -34.61 17.88
CA TYR A 322 -8.86 -36.03 17.98
C TYR A 322 -7.64 -36.42 17.12
N GLN A 323 -7.49 -35.78 15.97
CA GLN A 323 -6.33 -35.90 15.11
C GLN A 323 -5.77 -34.50 14.80
N PRO A 324 -4.44 -34.33 14.72
CA PRO A 324 -3.86 -33.03 14.41
C PRO A 324 -4.28 -32.58 13.00
N THR A 325 -4.64 -31.31 12.85
CA THR A 325 -5.07 -30.75 11.57
C THR A 325 -4.25 -29.52 11.19
N VAL A 326 -3.97 -29.34 9.90
CA VAL A 326 -3.27 -28.14 9.40
C VAL A 326 -4.25 -26.97 9.41
N THR A 327 -3.92 -25.90 10.13
CA THR A 327 -4.77 -24.68 10.23
C THR A 327 -4.24 -23.52 9.42
N ALA A 328 -2.91 -23.41 9.30
CA ALA A 328 -2.26 -22.38 8.50
C ALA A 328 -0.98 -22.96 7.88
N GLN A 329 -0.69 -22.58 6.65
CA GLN A 329 0.53 -22.96 5.95
C GLN A 329 1.05 -21.82 5.09
N PHE A 330 2.36 -21.67 5.07
CA PHE A 330 3.09 -20.67 4.33
C PHE A 330 4.36 -21.32 3.79
N ILE A 331 4.47 -21.50 2.46
CA ILE A 331 5.62 -22.13 1.83
C ILE A 331 6.00 -21.28 0.61
N LEU A 332 7.27 -20.88 0.54
CA LEU A 332 7.84 -20.14 -0.59
C LEU A 332 9.05 -20.91 -1.14
N GLU A 333 8.91 -21.48 -2.33
CA GLU A 333 9.98 -22.27 -2.96
C GLU A 333 11.21 -21.42 -3.32
N ASP A 334 10.98 -20.17 -3.71
CA ASP A 334 12.02 -19.28 -4.24
C ASP A 334 12.81 -18.56 -3.12
N GLU A 335 12.39 -18.69 -1.86
CA GLU A 335 13.07 -18.12 -0.68
C GLU A 335 13.79 -19.19 0.14
N ASP A 336 14.81 -18.78 0.90
CA ASP A 336 15.36 -19.59 2.00
C ASP A 336 15.38 -18.74 3.27
N PHE A 337 14.59 -19.15 4.24
CA PHE A 337 14.48 -18.49 5.53
C PHE A 337 15.56 -18.98 6.49
N SER A 338 16.20 -18.04 7.18
CA SER A 338 17.11 -18.36 8.28
C SER A 338 16.38 -18.65 9.58
N SER A 339 15.20 -18.06 9.79
CA SER A 339 14.34 -18.31 10.95
C SER A 339 12.93 -17.79 10.71
N LEU A 340 11.93 -18.52 11.20
CA LEU A 340 10.53 -18.14 11.19
C LEU A 340 9.94 -18.28 12.59
N MET A 341 9.19 -17.29 13.03
CA MET A 341 8.55 -17.30 14.35
C MET A 341 7.11 -16.79 14.25
N ARG A 342 6.21 -17.48 14.94
CA ARG A 342 4.82 -17.06 15.04
C ARG A 342 4.68 -15.83 15.95
N ILE A 343 3.92 -14.83 15.48
CA ILE A 343 3.57 -13.63 16.25
C ILE A 343 2.10 -13.66 16.70
N SER A 344 1.21 -14.16 15.83
CA SER A 344 -0.22 -14.31 16.11
C SER A 344 -0.78 -15.56 15.39
N PRO A 345 -2.06 -15.91 15.55
CA PRO A 345 -2.66 -17.00 14.78
C PRO A 345 -2.63 -16.84 13.26
N GLN A 346 -2.52 -15.60 12.78
CA GLN A 346 -2.54 -15.28 11.35
C GLN A 346 -1.28 -14.55 10.90
N SER A 347 -0.27 -14.43 11.77
CA SER A 347 0.91 -13.61 11.52
C SER A 347 2.20 -14.32 11.94
N VAL A 348 3.15 -14.36 11.00
CA VAL A 348 4.47 -14.99 11.16
C VAL A 348 5.52 -13.98 10.74
N ILE A 349 6.54 -13.77 11.57
CA ILE A 349 7.71 -13.02 11.15
C ILE A 349 8.75 -14.01 10.61
N ALA A 350 9.35 -13.69 9.47
CA ALA A 350 10.39 -14.53 8.89
C ALA A 350 11.56 -13.69 8.37
N ALA A 351 12.76 -14.23 8.55
CA ALA A 351 14.00 -13.67 8.06
C ALA A 351 14.42 -14.45 6.81
N GLY A 352 14.25 -13.85 5.64
CA GLY A 352 14.65 -14.40 4.34
C GLY A 352 16.08 -14.02 3.95
N LYS A 353 16.44 -14.25 2.68
CA LYS A 353 17.79 -13.94 2.17
C LYS A 353 18.11 -12.44 2.13
N SER A 354 17.12 -11.64 1.74
CA SER A 354 17.28 -10.21 1.47
C SER A 354 16.45 -9.31 2.38
N ILE A 355 15.37 -9.85 2.96
CA ILE A 355 14.43 -9.07 3.79
C ILE A 355 14.02 -9.83 5.05
N VAL A 356 13.66 -9.07 6.08
CA VAL A 356 12.86 -9.55 7.19
C VAL A 356 11.44 -9.02 7.01
N ALA A 357 10.45 -9.90 7.07
CA ALA A 357 9.07 -9.56 6.78
C ALA A 357 8.09 -10.20 7.77
N LEU A 358 7.00 -9.47 8.01
CA LEU A 358 5.83 -9.95 8.71
C LEU A 358 4.81 -10.43 7.67
N PHE A 359 4.57 -11.73 7.68
CA PHE A 359 3.68 -12.42 6.76
C PHE A 359 2.31 -12.66 7.39
N ASP A 360 1.29 -12.52 6.57
CA ASP A 360 -0.09 -12.91 6.85
C ASP A 360 -0.31 -14.33 6.31
N THR A 361 -0.62 -15.27 7.21
CA THR A 361 -0.85 -16.66 6.82
C THR A 361 -2.28 -16.91 6.32
N GLN A 362 -3.24 -16.02 6.61
CA GLN A 362 -4.62 -16.14 6.14
C GLN A 362 -4.73 -15.70 4.69
N TYR A 363 -4.28 -14.48 4.37
CA TYR A 363 -4.37 -13.92 3.02
C TYR A 363 -3.16 -14.23 2.15
N LYS A 364 -2.14 -14.90 2.71
CA LYS A 364 -0.85 -15.11 2.05
C LYS A 364 -0.36 -13.77 1.48
N SER A 365 -0.05 -12.82 2.36
CA SER A 365 0.48 -11.51 1.96
C SER A 365 1.57 -11.01 2.89
N ILE A 366 2.43 -10.09 2.44
CA ILE A 366 3.37 -9.38 3.31
C ILE A 366 2.63 -8.18 3.92
N GLN A 367 2.68 -8.05 5.24
CA GLN A 367 2.11 -6.91 5.95
C GLN A 367 3.10 -5.77 6.05
N ARG A 368 4.34 -6.09 6.48
CA ARG A 368 5.45 -5.16 6.66
C ARG A 368 6.77 -5.84 6.34
N SER A 369 7.75 -5.10 5.84
CA SER A 369 9.08 -5.61 5.49
C SER A 369 10.16 -4.59 5.83
N ILE A 370 11.38 -5.07 6.04
CA ILE A 370 12.62 -4.29 6.16
C ILE A 370 13.75 -5.03 5.42
N ALA A 371 14.65 -4.30 4.77
CA ALA A 371 15.81 -4.90 4.12
C ALA A 371 16.81 -5.43 5.16
N LEU A 372 17.50 -6.53 4.84
CA LEU A 372 18.49 -7.13 5.75
C LEU A 372 19.69 -6.19 6.01
N ASP A 373 19.97 -5.30 5.05
CA ASP A 373 21.02 -4.27 5.13
C ASP A 373 20.71 -3.16 6.14
N ASP A 374 19.41 -2.88 6.37
CA ASP A 374 18.95 -1.89 7.34
C ASP A 374 18.94 -2.44 8.78
N ILE A 375 19.23 -3.73 8.97
CA ILE A 375 19.28 -4.37 10.29
C ILE A 375 20.69 -4.22 10.87
N PRO A 376 20.86 -3.53 12.02
CA PRO A 376 22.14 -3.36 12.67
C PRO A 376 22.80 -4.70 13.01
N GLY A 377 24.10 -4.79 12.74
CA GLY A 377 24.90 -6.00 12.92
C GLY A 377 25.95 -6.12 11.82
N SER A 378 26.61 -7.28 11.76
CA SER A 378 27.55 -7.60 10.70
C SER A 378 26.87 -7.56 9.33
N LYS A 379 27.52 -6.88 8.37
CA LYS A 379 27.12 -6.84 6.96
C LYS A 379 27.57 -8.10 6.19
N SER A 380 28.02 -9.14 6.90
CA SER A 380 28.43 -10.37 6.24
C SER A 380 27.19 -11.04 5.61
N PRO A 381 27.26 -11.50 4.35
CA PRO A 381 26.14 -12.23 3.73
C PRO A 381 25.90 -13.61 4.38
N LYS A 382 26.75 -14.02 5.32
CA LYS A 382 26.61 -15.25 6.12
C LYS A 382 25.89 -15.02 7.45
N ALA A 383 25.65 -13.77 7.84
CA ALA A 383 24.99 -13.40 9.08
C ALA A 383 23.51 -13.85 9.03
N ARG A 384 23.19 -14.95 9.72
CA ARG A 384 21.81 -15.43 9.83
C ARG A 384 21.09 -14.69 10.95
N THR A 385 19.85 -14.28 10.68
CA THR A 385 18.95 -13.71 11.69
C THR A 385 18.08 -14.81 12.26
N THR A 386 18.13 -15.02 13.58
CA THR A 386 17.40 -16.07 14.28
C THR A 386 16.46 -15.47 15.32
N PHE A 387 15.16 -15.69 15.16
CA PHE A 387 14.15 -15.23 16.12
C PHE A 387 14.18 -16.11 17.37
N ILE A 388 14.09 -15.46 18.54
CA ILE A 388 14.20 -16.12 19.85
C ILE A 388 12.84 -16.22 20.51
N GLY A 389 12.09 -15.12 20.51
CA GLY A 389 10.82 -15.06 21.22
C GLY A 389 10.09 -13.75 21.01
N TYR A 390 8.77 -13.83 21.17
CA TYR A 390 7.87 -12.68 21.09
C TYR A 390 7.34 -12.27 22.47
N TYR A 391 7.34 -10.97 22.73
CA TYR A 391 6.86 -10.35 23.97
C TYR A 391 5.60 -9.54 23.70
N ALA A 392 4.47 -10.24 23.64
CA ALA A 392 3.18 -9.69 23.19
C ALA A 392 2.71 -8.42 23.91
N LYS A 393 3.05 -8.25 25.20
CA LYS A 393 2.70 -7.05 25.97
C LYS A 393 3.52 -5.81 25.59
N LEU A 394 4.74 -6.00 25.08
CA LEU A 394 5.60 -4.93 24.58
C LEU A 394 5.42 -4.72 23.07
N GLY A 395 4.84 -5.70 22.35
CA GLY A 395 4.80 -5.68 20.89
C GLY A 395 6.17 -5.93 20.24
N ILE A 396 7.14 -6.48 20.99
CA ILE A 396 8.53 -6.64 20.53
C ILE A 396 8.83 -8.11 20.22
N ALA A 397 9.40 -8.36 19.03
CA ALA A 397 10.02 -9.63 18.67
C ALA A 397 11.55 -9.51 18.83
N VAL A 398 12.15 -10.44 19.56
CA VAL A 398 13.60 -10.44 19.82
C VAL A 398 14.27 -11.47 18.91
N ALA A 399 15.38 -11.07 18.30
CA ALA A 399 16.18 -11.92 17.44
C ALA A 399 17.67 -11.74 17.72
N THR A 400 18.48 -12.68 17.23
CA THR A 400 19.94 -12.52 17.13
C THR A 400 20.34 -12.39 15.66
N LYS A 401 21.28 -11.50 15.38
CA LYS A 401 22.01 -11.45 14.10
C LYS A 401 23.49 -11.62 14.44
N GLU A 402 24.02 -12.81 14.14
CA GLU A 402 25.31 -13.28 14.66
C GLU A 402 25.37 -13.17 16.21
N ASN A 403 26.13 -12.21 16.72
CA ASN A 403 26.34 -11.98 18.14
C ASN A 403 25.66 -10.68 18.62
N THR A 404 24.74 -10.12 17.85
CA THR A 404 24.01 -8.91 18.23
C THR A 404 22.56 -9.29 18.54
N LEU A 405 22.11 -8.97 19.74
CA LEU A 405 20.73 -9.11 20.16
C LEU A 405 19.94 -7.88 19.70
N VAL A 406 18.91 -8.08 18.90
CA VAL A 406 18.09 -7.01 18.29
C VAL A 406 16.61 -7.17 18.63
N ALA A 407 15.90 -6.04 18.71
CA ALA A 407 14.47 -5.97 19.00
C ALA A 407 13.71 -5.32 17.84
N PHE A 408 12.77 -6.06 17.26
CA PHE A 408 11.83 -5.57 16.25
C PHE A 408 10.56 -5.09 16.95
N ASP A 409 10.25 -3.81 16.84
CA ASP A 409 8.97 -3.25 17.29
C ASP A 409 7.89 -3.52 16.22
N LEU A 410 6.90 -4.32 16.59
CA LEU A 410 5.77 -4.69 15.74
C LEU A 410 4.53 -3.81 16.01
N SER A 411 4.62 -2.86 16.93
CA SER A 411 3.54 -1.94 17.25
C SER A 411 3.16 -1.09 16.02
N PRO A 412 1.89 -0.69 15.85
CA PRO A 412 1.49 0.19 14.75
C PRO A 412 2.09 1.59 14.96
N SER A 413 2.79 2.10 13.94
CA SER A 413 3.48 3.40 13.96
C SER A 413 2.55 4.62 14.15
N ASN A 414 1.24 4.45 14.00
CA ASN A 414 0.25 5.54 14.00
C ASN A 414 -0.65 5.58 15.24
N ALA A 415 -0.34 4.83 16.30
CA ALA A 415 -1.09 4.88 17.54
C ALA A 415 -0.62 6.04 18.45
N ALA A 416 -0.86 7.28 18.02
CA ALA A 416 -0.96 8.41 18.93
C ALA A 416 -2.27 8.28 19.74
N GLY A 417 -2.35 7.30 20.64
CA GLY A 417 -3.57 7.02 21.41
C GLY A 417 -3.43 5.74 22.25
N SER A 418 -3.68 5.89 23.55
CA SER A 418 -3.38 4.98 24.67
C SER A 418 -4.06 3.60 24.71
N SER A 419 -4.41 3.00 23.58
CA SER A 419 -5.02 1.67 23.56
C SER A 419 -3.97 0.57 23.33
N LEU A 420 -3.48 -0.05 24.41
CA LEU A 420 -2.72 -1.32 24.40
C LEU A 420 -3.50 -2.52 23.83
N LYS A 421 -4.75 -2.34 23.37
CA LYS A 421 -5.46 -3.39 22.62
C LYS A 421 -4.84 -3.47 21.24
N ARG A 422 -4.18 -4.61 20.97
CA ARG A 422 -3.63 -5.00 19.67
C ARG A 422 -4.56 -4.55 18.54
N SER A 423 -4.03 -3.86 17.54
CA SER A 423 -4.76 -3.57 16.31
C SER A 423 -5.32 -4.89 15.78
N ARG A 424 -6.59 -4.88 15.35
CA ARG A 424 -7.25 -6.05 14.76
C ARG A 424 -6.34 -6.75 13.77
N ASP A 425 -6.51 -8.07 13.66
CA ASP A 425 -5.92 -8.86 12.58
C ASP A 425 -6.13 -8.12 11.24
N SER A 426 -5.10 -8.15 10.41
CA SER A 426 -5.02 -7.49 9.10
C SER A 426 -6.32 -7.65 8.31
N LEU A 427 -6.80 -6.54 7.75
CA LEU A 427 -7.97 -6.60 6.88
C LEU A 427 -7.53 -7.02 5.47
N LEU A 428 -8.46 -7.58 4.69
CA LEU A 428 -8.18 -7.95 3.29
C LEU A 428 -7.64 -6.75 2.49
N ILE A 429 -8.10 -5.53 2.77
CA ILE A 429 -7.60 -4.31 2.13
C ILE A 429 -6.09 -4.09 2.34
N ASP A 430 -5.52 -4.56 3.46
CA ASP A 430 -4.10 -4.48 3.75
C ASP A 430 -3.27 -5.51 2.97
N ALA A 431 -3.91 -6.57 2.48
CA ALA A 431 -3.31 -7.65 1.70
C ALA A 431 -3.34 -7.40 0.18
N ILE A 432 -4.21 -6.50 -0.32
CA ILE A 432 -4.35 -6.20 -1.75
C ILE A 432 -3.02 -5.70 -2.32
N GLY A 433 -2.56 -6.32 -3.41
CA GLY A 433 -1.28 -6.00 -4.07
C GLY A 433 -0.04 -6.56 -3.36
N ARG A 434 -0.18 -7.12 -2.15
CA ARG A 434 0.94 -7.63 -1.31
C ARG A 434 1.00 -9.15 -1.19
N GLY A 435 0.23 -9.86 -2.03
CA GLY A 435 0.20 -11.32 -2.05
C GLY A 435 1.59 -11.95 -2.25
N ILE A 436 1.87 -12.99 -1.45
CA ILE A 436 3.02 -13.90 -1.52
C ILE A 436 2.56 -15.18 -2.24
N GLY A 437 3.11 -15.40 -3.42
CA GLY A 437 2.67 -16.44 -4.33
C GLY A 437 2.37 -15.87 -5.71
N SER A 438 3.00 -16.49 -6.71
CA SER A 438 2.79 -16.35 -8.16
C SER A 438 3.07 -14.98 -8.82
N SER A 439 2.81 -13.82 -8.19
CA SER A 439 2.84 -12.56 -8.97
C SER A 439 4.15 -11.76 -9.01
N ALA A 440 5.09 -12.01 -8.09
CA ALA A 440 6.42 -11.36 -8.08
C ALA A 440 7.37 -11.95 -9.13
N SER A 441 7.31 -13.26 -9.28
CA SER A 441 8.12 -14.05 -10.19
C SER A 441 7.58 -14.04 -11.62
N HIS A 442 6.56 -13.21 -11.93
CA HIS A 442 5.99 -13.11 -13.29
C HIS A 442 6.98 -12.55 -14.32
N TRP A 443 7.99 -11.77 -13.91
CA TRP A 443 8.95 -11.15 -14.83
C TRP A 443 10.36 -11.76 -14.77
N ASP A 444 10.56 -12.73 -13.88
CA ASP A 444 11.84 -13.40 -13.69
C ASP A 444 11.87 -14.71 -14.49
N VAL A 445 12.57 -14.70 -15.62
CA VAL A 445 12.65 -15.80 -16.59
C VAL A 445 13.73 -16.83 -16.19
N VAL A 446 14.47 -16.61 -15.10
CA VAL A 446 15.64 -17.43 -14.72
C VAL A 446 15.24 -18.80 -14.15
N ALA A 447 13.96 -19.06 -13.91
CA ALA A 447 13.49 -20.39 -13.51
C ALA A 447 13.59 -21.37 -14.70
N LYS A 448 14.48 -22.37 -14.60
CA LYS A 448 14.70 -23.43 -15.61
C LYS A 448 13.48 -24.34 -15.87
N LYS A 449 12.34 -24.12 -15.21
CA LYS A 449 11.08 -24.82 -15.43
C LYS A 449 10.01 -23.80 -15.88
N PRO A 450 9.34 -24.00 -17.02
CA PRO A 450 8.19 -23.19 -17.40
C PRO A 450 7.08 -23.40 -16.37
N ARG A 451 6.76 -22.38 -15.57
CA ARG A 451 5.63 -22.41 -14.63
C ARG A 451 4.37 -21.94 -15.36
N THR A 452 3.32 -22.75 -15.30
CA THR A 452 2.00 -22.59 -15.95
C THR A 452 1.27 -21.28 -15.62
N ASP A 453 1.65 -20.61 -14.54
CA ASP A 453 1.03 -19.37 -14.05
C ASP A 453 1.46 -18.10 -14.81
N GLN A 454 2.67 -18.06 -15.39
CA GLN A 454 3.11 -16.95 -16.25
C GLN A 454 2.31 -16.91 -17.56
N SER A 455 1.97 -18.09 -18.09
CA SER A 455 1.17 -18.25 -19.30
C SER A 455 -0.28 -17.80 -19.15
N THR A 456 -0.90 -18.00 -17.98
CA THR A 456 -2.32 -17.69 -17.76
C THR A 456 -2.59 -16.20 -17.57
N SER A 457 -1.74 -15.44 -16.87
CA SER A 457 -1.92 -13.99 -16.66
C SER A 457 -1.64 -13.16 -17.93
N LEU A 458 -0.66 -13.59 -18.73
CA LEU A 458 -0.36 -12.98 -20.03
C LEU A 458 -1.30 -13.48 -21.15
N GLY A 459 -2.15 -14.48 -20.89
CA GLY A 459 -3.04 -15.10 -21.88
C GLY A 459 -2.29 -15.89 -22.96
N LEU A 460 -1.07 -16.33 -22.66
CA LEU A 460 -0.18 -17.09 -23.54
C LEU A 460 -0.56 -18.58 -23.46
N THR A 461 -1.52 -19.00 -24.29
CA THR A 461 -2.00 -20.39 -24.34
C THR A 461 -1.22 -21.29 -25.32
N SER A 462 -0.28 -20.74 -26.09
CA SER A 462 0.52 -21.43 -27.10
C SER A 462 2.02 -21.27 -26.82
N GLU A 463 2.80 -22.33 -27.04
CA GLU A 463 4.26 -22.37 -26.91
C GLU A 463 4.96 -21.33 -27.81
N GLU A 464 4.41 -21.06 -29.00
CA GLU A 464 4.89 -20.00 -29.90
C GLU A 464 4.82 -18.62 -29.25
N LYS A 465 3.71 -18.32 -28.56
CA LYS A 465 3.52 -17.03 -27.88
C LYS A 465 4.45 -16.87 -26.67
N VAL A 466 4.75 -17.97 -25.98
CA VAL A 466 5.73 -17.97 -24.87
C VAL A 466 7.13 -17.68 -25.39
N ASN A 467 7.51 -18.26 -26.53
CA ASN A 467 8.79 -17.97 -27.17
C ASN A 467 8.87 -16.52 -27.67
N GLU A 468 7.83 -16.00 -28.30
CA GLU A 468 7.74 -14.58 -28.69
C GLU A 468 7.92 -13.64 -27.48
N TRP A 469 7.24 -13.94 -26.36
CA TRP A 469 7.39 -13.17 -25.12
C TRP A 469 8.82 -13.22 -24.57
N ASN A 470 9.44 -14.41 -24.53
CA ASN A 470 10.82 -14.56 -24.05
C ASN A 470 11.82 -13.80 -24.93
N THR A 471 11.62 -13.80 -26.26
CA THR A 471 12.46 -13.01 -27.18
C THR A 471 12.33 -11.51 -26.92
N LEU A 472 11.11 -11.01 -26.69
CA LEU A 472 10.87 -9.61 -26.32
C LEU A 472 11.59 -9.27 -25.01
N VAL A 473 11.39 -10.05 -23.94
CA VAL A 473 11.99 -9.79 -22.63
C VAL A 473 13.51 -9.69 -22.71
N ASN A 474 14.15 -10.60 -23.45
CA ASN A 474 15.60 -10.60 -23.63
C ASN A 474 16.08 -9.35 -24.39
N ALA A 475 15.42 -9.01 -25.51
CA ALA A 475 15.76 -7.83 -26.30
C ALA A 475 15.58 -6.52 -25.51
N LEU A 476 14.49 -6.40 -24.72
CA LEU A 476 14.26 -5.22 -23.88
C LEU A 476 15.31 -5.11 -22.76
N ARG A 477 15.67 -6.21 -22.10
CA ARG A 477 16.71 -6.18 -21.06
C ARG A 477 18.08 -5.82 -21.63
N GLU A 478 18.40 -6.24 -22.85
CA GLU A 478 19.63 -5.82 -23.55
C GLU A 478 19.61 -4.33 -23.90
N ALA A 479 18.47 -3.82 -24.37
CA ALA A 479 18.27 -2.39 -24.63
C ALA A 479 18.41 -1.54 -23.35
N VAL A 480 17.90 -2.02 -22.21
CA VAL A 480 18.05 -1.37 -20.90
C VAL A 480 19.52 -1.33 -20.47
N LYS A 481 20.26 -2.45 -20.63
CA LYS A 481 21.70 -2.52 -20.30
C LYS A 481 22.53 -1.54 -21.15
N THR A 482 22.19 -1.40 -22.42
CA THR A 482 22.86 -0.49 -23.36
C THR A 482 22.31 0.94 -23.31
N LYS A 483 21.24 1.19 -22.53
CA LYS A 483 20.48 2.44 -22.45
C LYS A 483 20.05 2.99 -23.82
N SER A 484 19.73 2.10 -24.76
CA SER A 484 19.34 2.47 -26.13
C SER A 484 17.81 2.49 -26.28
N GLY A 485 17.23 3.69 -26.37
CA GLY A 485 15.80 3.88 -26.63
C GLY A 485 15.34 3.30 -27.96
N ASP A 486 16.14 3.44 -29.02
CA ASP A 486 15.81 2.93 -30.36
C ASP A 486 15.77 1.40 -30.41
N ALA A 487 16.69 0.73 -29.71
CA ALA A 487 16.67 -0.74 -29.59
C ALA A 487 15.42 -1.22 -28.84
N PHE A 488 15.03 -0.48 -27.79
CA PHE A 488 13.82 -0.76 -27.04
C PHE A 488 12.56 -0.61 -27.91
N ASP A 489 12.44 0.49 -28.64
CA ASP A 489 11.31 0.74 -29.55
C ASP A 489 11.20 -0.35 -30.63
N ARG A 490 12.32 -0.76 -31.24
CA ARG A 490 12.34 -1.85 -32.23
C ARG A 490 11.87 -3.18 -31.65
N ALA A 491 12.23 -3.49 -30.41
CA ALA A 491 11.79 -4.72 -29.76
C ALA A 491 10.26 -4.74 -29.52
N VAL A 492 9.69 -3.61 -29.08
CA VAL A 492 8.24 -3.47 -28.88
C VAL A 492 7.48 -3.56 -30.21
N LEU A 493 7.99 -2.91 -31.27
CA LEU A 493 7.43 -2.98 -32.63
C LEU A 493 7.43 -4.43 -33.17
N ALA A 494 8.54 -5.14 -33.00
CA ALA A 494 8.68 -6.52 -33.44
C ALA A 494 7.67 -7.46 -32.75
N TYR A 495 7.47 -7.29 -31.45
CA TYR A 495 6.51 -8.11 -30.69
C TYR A 495 5.06 -7.88 -31.13
N HIS A 496 4.67 -6.63 -31.38
CA HIS A 496 3.34 -6.33 -31.87
C HIS A 496 3.15 -6.63 -33.38
N LYS A 497 4.25 -6.94 -34.09
CA LYS A 497 4.31 -7.19 -35.55
C LYS A 497 3.80 -5.99 -36.35
N VAL A 498 4.23 -4.79 -35.98
CA VAL A 498 3.79 -3.52 -36.59
C VAL A 498 4.99 -2.67 -36.97
N ASN A 499 4.88 -1.90 -38.07
CA ASN A 499 5.93 -0.99 -38.53
C ASN A 499 5.95 0.34 -37.75
N ASN A 500 4.79 0.76 -37.24
CA ASN A 500 4.63 1.95 -36.41
C ASN A 500 3.58 1.71 -35.31
N LEU A 501 3.93 2.02 -34.05
CA LEU A 501 3.01 1.88 -32.91
C LEU A 501 1.72 2.71 -33.04
N GLY A 502 1.72 3.75 -33.88
CA GLY A 502 0.52 4.52 -34.22
C GLY A 502 -0.55 3.76 -35.02
N GLU A 503 -0.20 2.64 -35.67
CA GLU A 503 -1.15 1.79 -36.40
C GLU A 503 -1.98 0.90 -35.45
N LEU A 504 -1.51 0.74 -34.21
CA LEU A 504 -2.22 0.01 -33.17
C LEU A 504 -3.42 0.86 -32.70
N LYS A 505 -4.54 0.75 -33.43
CA LYS A 505 -5.78 1.48 -33.12
C LYS A 505 -6.16 1.29 -31.64
N SER A 506 -6.72 2.32 -31.02
CA SER A 506 -7.21 2.35 -29.63
C SER A 506 -8.22 1.26 -29.26
N LYS A 507 -8.74 0.48 -30.23
CA LYS A 507 -9.71 -0.61 -30.04
C LYS A 507 -9.06 -2.00 -29.89
N LYS A 508 -7.75 -2.16 -30.11
CA LYS A 508 -7.09 -3.45 -29.90
C LYS A 508 -6.79 -3.61 -28.41
N PHE A 509 -7.32 -4.67 -27.78
CA PHE A 509 -7.02 -4.99 -26.39
C PHE A 509 -5.53 -5.27 -26.24
N ILE A 510 -4.86 -4.49 -25.37
CA ILE A 510 -3.47 -4.69 -24.97
C ILE A 510 -3.52 -5.25 -23.57
N ASN A 511 -2.79 -6.34 -23.32
CA ASN A 511 -2.73 -6.91 -21.99
C ASN A 511 -2.04 -5.90 -21.04
N PRO A 512 -2.69 -5.46 -19.95
CA PRO A 512 -2.12 -4.50 -19.01
C PRO A 512 -0.79 -4.97 -18.40
N GLU A 513 -0.56 -6.29 -18.32
CA GLU A 513 0.70 -6.86 -17.83
C GLU A 513 1.91 -6.48 -18.69
N VAL A 514 1.72 -6.35 -20.01
CA VAL A 514 2.78 -5.90 -20.93
C VAL A 514 3.11 -4.44 -20.66
N THR A 515 2.10 -3.60 -20.50
CA THR A 515 2.25 -2.18 -20.14
C THR A 515 3.03 -2.02 -18.83
N LEU A 516 2.61 -2.74 -17.79
CA LEU A 516 3.27 -2.67 -16.47
C LEU A 516 4.73 -3.14 -16.55
N PHE A 517 5.00 -4.19 -17.33
CA PHE A 517 6.37 -4.65 -17.54
C PHE A 517 7.24 -3.59 -18.23
N LEU A 518 6.75 -2.95 -19.29
CA LEU A 518 7.48 -1.88 -19.98
C LEU A 518 7.77 -0.70 -19.03
N LEU A 519 6.79 -0.28 -18.24
CA LEU A 519 6.96 0.81 -17.26
C LEU A 519 8.02 0.48 -16.19
N SER A 520 8.10 -0.78 -15.76
CA SER A 520 9.11 -1.21 -14.79
C SER A 520 10.55 -1.15 -15.30
N LEU A 521 10.74 -1.15 -16.63
CA LEU A 521 12.05 -1.01 -17.25
C LEU A 521 12.41 0.47 -17.46
N ILE A 522 11.41 1.34 -17.65
CA ILE A 522 11.58 2.77 -17.92
C ILE A 522 11.81 3.55 -16.61
N PHE A 523 11.06 3.21 -15.56
CA PHE A 523 11.10 3.87 -14.26
C PHE A 523 11.85 3.04 -13.22
N SER A 524 12.60 3.71 -12.36
CA SER A 524 13.28 3.09 -11.21
C SER A 524 13.24 3.97 -9.98
N LEU A 525 13.44 3.35 -8.81
CA LEU A 525 13.59 4.04 -7.54
C LEU A 525 15.08 4.13 -7.19
N LYS A 526 15.57 5.35 -6.96
CA LYS A 526 16.94 5.62 -6.52
C LYS A 526 16.94 6.00 -5.04
N ASP A 527 17.80 5.39 -4.25
CA ASP A 527 18.01 5.77 -2.86
C ASP A 527 18.74 7.11 -2.80
N VAL A 528 18.12 8.12 -2.20
CA VAL A 528 18.80 9.38 -1.92
C VAL A 528 19.68 9.15 -0.70
N ALA A 529 21.00 9.08 -0.92
CA ALA A 529 21.98 8.96 0.15
C ALA A 529 22.01 10.25 0.99
N ASN A 530 21.07 10.41 1.92
CA ASN A 530 21.21 11.36 3.02
C ASN A 530 22.23 10.80 4.01
N LYS A 531 23.22 11.62 4.39
CA LYS A 531 24.25 11.27 5.40
C LYS A 531 23.70 11.10 6.82
N ASP A 532 22.39 11.32 7.02
CA ASP A 532 21.74 11.25 8.32
C ASP A 532 21.13 9.84 8.54
N LEU A 533 21.70 9.09 9.49
CA LEU A 533 21.42 7.68 9.82
C LEU A 533 20.06 7.42 10.49
N SER A 534 19.06 8.29 10.32
CA SER A 534 17.83 8.25 11.12
C SER A 534 16.57 8.47 10.28
N ALA A 535 16.34 7.60 9.32
CA ALA A 535 15.06 7.18 8.72
C ALA A 535 15.38 6.45 7.41
N SER A 536 14.53 5.51 6.98
CA SER A 536 14.58 4.92 5.64
C SER A 536 14.88 6.02 4.60
N SER A 537 15.97 5.90 3.84
CA SER A 537 16.36 6.91 2.86
C SER A 537 15.19 7.17 1.92
N PRO A 538 14.77 8.43 1.70
CA PRO A 538 13.64 8.71 0.83
C PRO A 538 13.99 8.23 -0.58
N THR A 539 13.26 7.22 -1.05
CA THR A 539 13.41 6.69 -2.40
C THR A 539 12.86 7.70 -3.38
N LYS A 540 13.68 8.19 -4.31
CA LYS A 540 13.27 9.12 -5.37
C LYS A 540 12.93 8.34 -6.63
N LEU A 541 11.74 8.58 -7.18
CA LEU A 541 11.36 8.08 -8.50
C LEU A 541 12.23 8.74 -9.57
N SER A 542 12.74 7.96 -10.52
CA SER A 542 13.51 8.49 -11.65
C SER A 542 13.21 7.75 -12.94
N VAL A 543 13.36 8.44 -14.07
CA VAL A 543 13.34 7.85 -15.40
C VAL A 543 14.78 7.49 -15.78
N ASP A 544 15.07 6.21 -16.03
CA ASP A 544 16.45 5.77 -16.33
C ASP A 544 16.83 5.99 -17.80
N PHE A 545 15.87 5.80 -18.70
CA PHE A 545 15.98 6.14 -20.13
C PHE A 545 14.58 6.36 -20.71
N TRP A 546 14.49 7.00 -21.88
CA TRP A 546 13.21 7.36 -22.49
C TRP A 546 13.10 6.86 -23.95
N PRO A 547 12.43 5.72 -24.17
CA PRO A 547 12.13 5.23 -25.52
C PRO A 547 10.99 6.06 -26.15
N GLU A 548 11.31 6.89 -27.14
CA GLU A 548 10.42 7.92 -27.66
C GLU A 548 9.13 7.35 -28.27
N GLN A 549 9.21 6.32 -29.13
CA GLN A 549 8.01 5.80 -29.78
C GLN A 549 7.11 5.04 -28.79
N THR A 550 7.72 4.24 -27.91
CA THR A 550 7.00 3.49 -26.89
C THR A 550 6.33 4.41 -25.88
N CYS A 551 7.04 5.43 -25.36
CA CYS A 551 6.45 6.39 -24.42
C CYS A 551 5.32 7.21 -25.08
N GLN A 552 5.50 7.69 -26.32
CA GLN A 552 4.42 8.38 -27.04
C GLN A 552 3.19 7.50 -27.24
N TRP A 553 3.40 6.21 -27.54
CA TRP A 553 2.33 5.23 -27.66
C TRP A 553 1.61 5.00 -26.31
N LEU A 554 2.35 4.83 -25.21
CA LEU A 554 1.79 4.68 -23.87
C LEU A 554 1.01 5.92 -23.42
N ILE A 555 1.49 7.13 -23.75
CA ILE A 555 0.77 8.39 -23.51
C ILE A 555 -0.55 8.38 -24.29
N LYS A 556 -0.54 8.12 -25.60
CA LYS A 556 -1.75 8.11 -26.44
C LYS A 556 -2.80 7.10 -25.98
N LEU A 557 -2.38 5.98 -25.39
CA LEU A 557 -3.26 4.96 -24.83
C LEU A 557 -3.79 5.28 -23.42
N GLY A 558 -3.26 6.32 -22.77
CA GLY A 558 -3.60 6.65 -21.40
C GLY A 558 -3.00 5.70 -20.36
N GLN A 559 -1.89 5.06 -20.68
CA GLN A 559 -1.28 4.01 -19.86
C GLN A 559 -0.04 4.48 -19.07
N LEU A 560 0.55 5.62 -19.44
CA LEU A 560 1.68 6.24 -18.73
C LEU A 560 1.18 7.08 -17.53
N SER A 561 0.56 6.43 -16.54
CA SER A 561 0.00 7.09 -15.34
C SER A 561 0.83 6.81 -14.09
N LEU A 562 0.71 7.67 -13.07
CA LEU A 562 1.33 7.45 -11.76
C LEU A 562 0.92 6.09 -11.17
N ASP A 563 -0.37 5.75 -11.22
CA ASP A 563 -0.87 4.48 -10.70
C ASP A 563 -0.21 3.27 -11.37
N ASN A 564 -0.11 3.27 -12.70
CA ASN A 564 0.51 2.17 -13.44
C ASN A 564 2.02 2.09 -13.17
N VAL A 565 2.71 3.23 -13.05
CA VAL A 565 4.12 3.29 -12.66
C VAL A 565 4.28 2.73 -11.24
N GLU A 566 3.45 3.14 -10.29
CA GLU A 566 3.50 2.65 -8.92
C GLU A 566 3.24 1.14 -8.85
N ILE A 567 2.23 0.64 -9.57
CA ILE A 567 1.95 -0.81 -9.67
C ILE A 567 3.14 -1.55 -10.27
N SER A 568 3.76 -1.02 -11.33
CA SER A 568 4.92 -1.64 -11.99
C SER A 568 6.15 -1.73 -11.07
N LEU A 569 6.40 -0.68 -10.28
CA LEU A 569 7.47 -0.64 -9.29
C LEU A 569 7.17 -1.60 -8.13
N ARG A 570 5.94 -1.58 -7.60
CA ARG A 570 5.54 -2.51 -6.53
C ARG A 570 5.71 -3.98 -6.93
N ARG A 571 5.60 -4.30 -8.22
CA ARG A 571 5.79 -5.65 -8.74
C ARG A 571 7.27 -6.01 -8.96
N SER A 572 8.06 -5.09 -9.50
CA SER A 572 9.51 -5.30 -9.71
C SER A 572 10.31 -5.39 -8.42
N PHE A 573 9.88 -4.73 -7.35
CA PHE A 573 10.59 -4.70 -6.06
C PHE A 573 10.11 -5.78 -5.06
N LYS A 574 9.21 -6.70 -5.45
CA LYS A 574 8.83 -7.81 -4.57
C LYS A 574 10.07 -8.67 -4.24
N PRO A 575 10.22 -9.16 -2.99
CA PRO A 575 9.22 -9.17 -1.91
C PRO A 575 9.17 -7.90 -1.03
N ARG A 576 9.91 -6.84 -1.35
CA ARG A 576 9.85 -5.58 -0.58
C ARG A 576 8.53 -4.85 -0.82
N ILE A 577 7.86 -4.43 0.25
CA ILE A 577 6.73 -3.50 0.15
C ILE A 577 7.28 -2.09 0.00
N LEU A 578 6.95 -1.42 -1.10
CA LEU A 578 7.30 -0.02 -1.30
C LEU A 578 6.32 0.90 -0.55
N PRO A 579 6.77 2.01 0.06
CA PRO A 579 5.88 3.07 0.53
C PRO A 579 5.11 3.70 -0.65
N SER A 580 4.03 4.44 -0.35
CA SER A 580 3.39 5.28 -1.37
C SER A 580 4.37 6.35 -1.82
N LEU A 581 4.38 6.65 -3.13
CA LEU A 581 5.23 7.70 -3.67
C LEU A 581 4.80 9.05 -3.11
N PRO A 582 5.73 9.92 -2.67
CA PRO A 582 5.40 11.28 -2.27
C PRO A 582 4.74 12.06 -3.41
N THR A 583 3.80 12.95 -3.07
CA THR A 583 3.19 13.88 -4.04
C THR A 583 4.27 14.68 -4.78
N GLY A 584 4.14 14.76 -6.10
CA GLY A 584 5.07 15.45 -7.00
C GLY A 584 6.20 14.55 -7.50
N SER A 585 6.35 13.32 -7.00
CA SER A 585 7.45 12.43 -7.40
C SER A 585 7.39 12.07 -8.88
N PHE A 586 6.18 11.87 -9.42
CA PHE A 586 5.99 11.55 -10.83
C PHE A 586 6.33 12.73 -11.73
N THR A 587 5.77 13.90 -11.39
CA THR A 587 6.05 15.15 -12.10
C THR A 587 7.55 15.48 -12.06
N GLN A 588 8.19 15.38 -10.89
CA GLN A 588 9.61 15.64 -10.74
C GLN A 588 10.47 14.66 -11.55
N ALA A 589 10.12 13.37 -11.59
CA ALA A 589 10.83 12.38 -12.40
C ALA A 589 10.80 12.72 -13.89
N LEU A 590 9.67 13.24 -14.39
CA LEU A 590 9.54 13.69 -15.78
C LEU A 590 10.37 14.96 -16.05
N ILE A 591 10.35 15.92 -15.13
CA ILE A 591 11.16 17.16 -15.21
C ILE A 591 12.65 16.83 -15.25
N ASP A 592 13.12 15.98 -14.33
CA ASP A 592 14.52 15.58 -14.24
C ASP A 592 14.98 14.81 -15.49
N SER A 593 14.06 14.16 -16.19
CA SER A 593 14.37 13.41 -17.40
C SER A 593 14.61 14.28 -18.64
N ASP A 594 13.98 15.47 -18.70
CA ASP A 594 13.96 16.34 -19.88
C ASP A 594 13.95 17.82 -19.49
N ALA A 595 15.11 18.47 -19.66
CA ALA A 595 15.31 19.89 -19.41
C ALA A 595 14.44 20.80 -20.30
N THR A 596 13.92 20.31 -21.43
CA THR A 596 13.03 21.07 -22.33
C THR A 596 11.57 21.05 -21.89
N LEU A 597 11.22 20.24 -20.88
CA LEU A 597 9.87 20.03 -20.34
C LEU A 597 8.84 19.47 -21.33
N LYS A 598 9.25 19.14 -22.57
CA LYS A 598 8.36 18.63 -23.61
C LYS A 598 7.75 17.28 -23.22
N ARG A 599 8.51 16.42 -22.53
CA ARG A 599 7.98 15.16 -22.00
C ARG A 599 6.83 15.37 -21.05
N LEU A 600 7.00 16.22 -20.02
CA LEU A 600 5.94 16.54 -19.06
C LEU A 600 4.70 17.12 -19.78
N ILE A 601 4.90 18.08 -20.69
CA ILE A 601 3.81 18.70 -21.46
C ILE A 601 3.06 17.66 -22.30
N ASN A 602 3.77 16.71 -22.90
CA ASN A 602 3.17 15.64 -23.68
C ASN A 602 2.34 14.69 -22.82
N VAL A 603 2.79 14.34 -21.60
CA VAL A 603 2.00 13.51 -20.68
C VAL A 603 0.76 14.27 -20.21
N LEU A 604 0.88 15.55 -19.84
CA LEU A 604 -0.24 16.40 -19.42
C LEU A 604 -1.32 16.56 -20.51
N ARG A 605 -0.94 16.51 -21.79
CA ARG A 605 -1.88 16.55 -22.92
C ARG A 605 -2.50 15.19 -23.26
N GLY A 606 -2.01 14.12 -22.63
CA GLY A 606 -2.52 12.78 -22.83
C GLY A 606 -3.95 12.61 -22.28
N PRO A 607 -4.63 11.50 -22.60
CA PRO A 607 -5.96 11.19 -22.10
C PRO A 607 -5.96 10.72 -20.62
N ILE A 608 -4.88 10.96 -19.86
CA ILE A 608 -4.70 10.46 -18.50
C ILE A 608 -5.28 11.46 -17.52
N PHE A 609 -6.08 10.98 -16.57
CA PHE A 609 -6.53 11.77 -15.44
C PHE A 609 -5.42 11.83 -14.39
N PHE A 610 -4.79 12.98 -14.23
CA PHE A 610 -3.82 13.22 -13.17
C PHE A 610 -4.53 13.41 -11.82
N ASN A 611 -3.85 13.09 -10.71
CA ASN A 611 -4.33 13.49 -9.40
C ASN A 611 -4.24 15.01 -9.24
N SER A 612 -5.20 15.63 -8.55
CA SER A 612 -5.22 17.09 -8.30
C SER A 612 -3.96 17.58 -7.59
N ASP A 613 -3.40 16.76 -6.69
CA ASP A 613 -2.20 17.12 -5.95
C ASP A 613 -0.93 17.11 -6.84
N GLU A 614 -0.85 16.18 -7.80
CA GLU A 614 0.23 16.16 -8.80
C GLU A 614 0.11 17.34 -9.77
N LEU A 615 -1.11 17.69 -10.20
CA LEU A 615 -1.35 18.87 -11.03
C LEU A 615 -1.02 20.17 -10.30
N ALA A 616 -1.35 20.28 -9.01
CA ALA A 616 -0.97 21.43 -8.19
C ALA A 616 0.56 21.54 -8.05
N TYR A 617 1.27 20.40 -7.92
CA TYR A 617 2.74 20.38 -7.92
C TYR A 617 3.33 20.83 -9.26
N ALA A 618 2.80 20.31 -10.38
CA ALA A 618 3.22 20.73 -11.73
C ALA A 618 2.95 22.23 -11.97
N LEU A 619 1.80 22.72 -11.52
CA LEU A 619 1.42 24.13 -11.59
C LEU A 619 2.41 25.00 -10.83
N ARG A 620 2.73 24.62 -9.59
CA ARG A 620 3.74 25.31 -8.77
C ARG A 620 5.10 25.36 -9.46
N PHE A 621 5.52 24.27 -10.09
CA PHE A 621 6.79 24.22 -10.82
C PHE A 621 6.79 25.20 -12.02
N PHE A 622 5.77 25.14 -12.88
CA PHE A 622 5.67 26.04 -14.04
C PHE A 622 5.53 27.51 -13.64
N LEU A 623 4.78 27.83 -12.59
CA LEU A 623 4.65 29.20 -12.07
C LEU A 623 6.00 29.75 -11.60
N ASN A 624 6.76 28.96 -10.84
CA ASN A 624 8.08 29.39 -10.36
C ASN A 624 9.08 29.56 -11.51
N MET A 625 9.03 28.68 -12.52
CA MET A 625 9.87 28.78 -13.71
C MET A 625 9.51 29.99 -14.58
N ALA A 626 8.21 30.29 -14.74
CA ALA A 626 7.76 31.48 -15.43
C ALA A 626 8.23 32.76 -14.71
N ARG A 627 8.11 32.80 -13.38
CA ARG A 627 8.56 33.94 -12.56
C ARG A 627 10.06 34.18 -12.64
N SER A 628 10.87 33.12 -12.56
CA SER A 628 12.33 33.26 -12.63
C SER A 628 12.81 33.75 -14.01
N ARG A 629 12.20 33.26 -15.10
CA ARG A 629 12.53 33.69 -16.46
C ARG A 629 12.06 35.11 -16.76
N SER A 630 10.87 35.51 -16.29
CA SER A 630 10.37 36.89 -16.46
C SER A 630 11.25 37.92 -15.73
N ALA A 631 11.69 37.62 -14.49
CA ALA A 631 12.58 38.52 -13.75
C ALA A 631 13.94 38.71 -14.44
N SER A 632 14.51 37.62 -14.98
CA SER A 632 15.77 37.69 -15.75
C SER A 632 15.64 38.49 -17.05
N LEU A 633 14.48 38.46 -17.71
CA LEU A 633 14.21 39.23 -18.91
C LEU A 633 14.08 40.74 -18.62
N GLU A 634 13.46 41.10 -17.49
CA GLU A 634 13.37 42.50 -17.03
C GLU A 634 14.76 43.06 -16.63
N GLU A 635 15.60 42.27 -15.99
CA GLU A 635 16.95 42.68 -15.59
C GLU A 635 17.89 42.88 -16.80
N THR A 636 17.81 41.99 -17.79
CA THR A 636 18.57 42.11 -19.05
C THR A 636 18.12 43.29 -19.90
N THR A 637 16.81 43.55 -19.98
CA THR A 637 16.29 44.74 -20.68
C THR A 637 16.65 46.05 -19.99
N GLN A 638 16.70 46.08 -18.66
CA GLN A 638 17.22 47.22 -17.88
C GLN A 638 18.74 47.41 -18.08
N ALA A 639 19.53 46.33 -18.20
CA ALA A 639 20.97 46.40 -18.49
C ALA A 639 21.27 46.91 -19.92
N ILE A 640 20.47 46.50 -20.91
CA ILE A 640 20.61 46.97 -22.31
C ILE A 640 20.24 48.44 -22.45
N THR A 641 19.20 48.90 -21.73
CA THR A 641 18.76 50.31 -21.75
C THR A 641 19.68 51.25 -20.96
N SER A 642 20.52 50.72 -20.07
CA SER A 642 21.49 51.49 -19.26
C SER A 642 22.91 51.53 -19.84
N GLY A 643 23.14 51.00 -21.05
CA GLY A 643 24.34 51.27 -21.85
C GLY A 643 25.62 50.55 -21.43
N SER A 644 25.57 49.49 -20.62
CA SER A 644 26.74 48.66 -20.30
C SER A 644 26.57 47.26 -20.90
N ALA A 645 26.98 47.09 -22.16
CA ALA A 645 27.05 45.79 -22.81
C ALA A 645 28.51 45.36 -23.00
N GLN A 646 28.96 44.39 -22.19
CA GLN A 646 29.94 43.40 -22.64
C GLN A 646 29.17 42.10 -22.89
N GLU A 647 29.06 41.72 -24.15
CA GLU A 647 28.47 40.47 -24.61
C GLU A 647 29.42 39.31 -24.29
N GLU A 648 29.06 38.47 -23.32
CA GLU A 648 29.50 37.08 -23.29
C GLU A 648 28.30 36.22 -23.71
N ILE A 649 28.24 35.91 -25.01
CA ILE A 649 27.33 34.91 -25.58
C ILE A 649 27.81 33.55 -25.09
N SER A 650 27.21 33.05 -24.01
CA SER A 650 27.28 31.64 -23.65
C SER A 650 26.35 30.85 -24.57
N GLU A 651 26.86 29.80 -25.20
CA GLU A 651 26.09 28.88 -26.05
C GLU A 651 24.84 28.37 -25.31
N PRO A 652 23.66 28.27 -25.96
CA PRO A 652 22.45 27.82 -25.29
C PRO A 652 22.54 26.30 -25.04
N THR A 653 22.79 25.93 -23.79
CA THR A 653 22.36 24.65 -23.24
C THR A 653 20.85 24.48 -23.54
N ALA A 654 20.43 23.27 -23.91
CA ALA A 654 19.06 22.96 -24.32
C ALA A 654 18.05 23.06 -23.15
N GLU A 655 17.79 24.29 -22.70
CA GLU A 655 16.86 24.63 -21.63
C GLU A 655 15.46 24.90 -22.19
N ALA A 656 14.43 24.80 -21.35
CA ALA A 656 13.05 25.06 -21.73
C ALA A 656 12.85 26.52 -22.19
N THR A 657 12.26 26.67 -23.38
CA THR A 657 11.88 27.98 -23.95
C THR A 657 10.74 28.60 -23.12
N ILE A 658 10.65 29.93 -23.08
CA ILE A 658 9.52 30.66 -22.45
C ILE A 658 8.17 30.15 -22.99
N GLN A 659 8.07 29.92 -24.30
CA GLN A 659 6.91 29.30 -24.94
C GLN A 659 6.54 27.94 -24.34
N ASP A 660 7.51 27.05 -24.10
CA ASP A 660 7.26 25.72 -23.56
C ASP A 660 6.80 25.82 -22.09
N ILE A 661 7.36 26.75 -21.31
CA ILE A 661 6.96 27.00 -19.92
C ILE A 661 5.49 27.44 -19.83
N PHE A 662 5.10 28.48 -20.59
CA PHE A 662 3.71 28.97 -20.57
C PHE A 662 2.74 27.98 -21.21
N ARG A 663 3.18 27.24 -22.23
CA ARG A 663 2.41 26.13 -22.79
C ARG A 663 2.12 25.05 -21.76
N GLY A 664 3.11 24.69 -20.93
CA GLY A 664 2.94 23.76 -19.81
C GLY A 664 2.02 24.32 -18.73
N LEU A 665 2.22 25.58 -18.34
CA LEU A 665 1.39 26.29 -17.36
C LEU A 665 -0.09 26.28 -17.74
N ASN A 666 -0.42 26.76 -18.95
CA ASN A 666 -1.80 26.83 -19.44
C ASN A 666 -2.42 25.45 -19.67
N THR A 667 -1.62 24.46 -20.11
CA THR A 667 -2.09 23.07 -20.18
C THR A 667 -2.46 22.56 -18.79
N THR A 668 -1.63 22.81 -17.77
CA THR A 668 -1.87 22.36 -16.39
C THR A 668 -3.11 23.02 -15.79
N LEU A 669 -3.33 24.32 -16.03
CA LEU A 669 -4.54 25.05 -15.61
C LEU A 669 -5.80 24.50 -16.27
N ARG A 670 -5.72 24.06 -17.53
CA ARG A 670 -6.85 23.42 -18.21
C ARG A 670 -7.16 22.04 -17.63
N GLU A 671 -6.13 21.24 -17.39
CA GLU A 671 -6.31 19.89 -16.84
C GLU A 671 -6.82 19.93 -15.40
N ILE A 672 -6.30 20.84 -14.54
CA ILE A 672 -6.77 20.94 -13.15
C ILE A 672 -8.23 21.36 -13.06
N HIS A 673 -8.72 22.17 -14.01
CA HIS A 673 -10.12 22.60 -14.10
C HIS A 673 -11.09 21.47 -14.46
N THR A 674 -10.60 20.32 -14.93
CA THR A 674 -11.45 19.13 -15.16
C THR A 674 -11.94 18.47 -13.85
N HIS A 675 -11.31 18.80 -12.72
CA HIS A 675 -11.69 18.29 -11.39
C HIS A 675 -12.76 19.17 -10.72
N THR A 676 -13.35 18.67 -9.62
CA THR A 676 -14.36 19.42 -8.87
C THR A 676 -13.73 20.57 -8.08
N LEU A 677 -14.41 21.72 -8.01
CA LEU A 677 -13.90 22.93 -7.34
C LEU A 677 -13.37 22.68 -5.91
N PRO A 678 -14.07 21.94 -5.01
CA PRO A 678 -13.56 21.72 -3.65
C PRO A 678 -12.24 20.95 -3.60
N THR A 679 -12.05 20.00 -4.51
CA THR A 679 -10.82 19.21 -4.63
C THR A 679 -9.67 20.10 -5.11
N ILE A 680 -9.91 20.95 -6.11
CA ILE A 680 -8.90 21.91 -6.60
C ILE A 680 -8.49 22.88 -5.47
N THR A 681 -9.44 23.46 -4.74
CA THR A 681 -9.16 24.37 -3.62
C THR A 681 -8.29 23.71 -2.56
N THR A 682 -8.56 22.44 -2.24
CA THR A 682 -7.79 21.69 -1.23
C THR A 682 -6.37 21.41 -1.72
N ALA A 683 -6.20 20.98 -2.97
CA ALA A 683 -4.90 20.68 -3.57
C ALA A 683 -4.02 21.94 -3.74
N ILE A 684 -4.61 23.05 -4.20
CA ILE A 684 -3.90 24.33 -4.33
C ILE A 684 -3.48 24.85 -2.96
N ARG A 685 -4.38 24.81 -1.96
CA ARG A 685 -4.07 25.26 -0.59
C ARG A 685 -2.97 24.43 0.08
N SER A 686 -2.91 23.13 -0.16
CA SER A 686 -1.90 22.24 0.44
C SER A 686 -0.53 22.37 -0.24
N THR A 687 -0.50 22.74 -1.53
CA THR A 687 0.71 22.63 -2.37
C THR A 687 1.37 23.97 -2.70
N LEU A 688 0.57 25.01 -2.98
CA LEU A 688 1.06 26.34 -3.36
C LEU A 688 1.15 27.26 -2.15
N THR A 689 2.17 28.11 -2.13
CA THR A 689 2.30 29.21 -1.17
C THR A 689 1.44 30.39 -1.58
N ARG A 690 1.20 31.32 -0.64
CA ARG A 690 0.43 32.55 -0.89
C ARG A 690 0.95 33.35 -2.08
N THR A 691 2.28 33.50 -2.20
CA THR A 691 2.90 34.24 -3.30
C THR A 691 2.72 33.53 -4.65
N GLU A 692 2.75 32.20 -4.65
CA GLU A 692 2.49 31.39 -5.85
C GLU A 692 1.02 31.48 -6.28
N ILE A 693 0.07 31.53 -5.33
CA ILE A 693 -1.35 31.75 -5.65
C ILE A 693 -1.58 33.15 -6.22
N ILE A 694 -0.95 34.20 -5.68
CA ILE A 694 -1.04 35.55 -6.23
C ILE A 694 -0.43 35.62 -7.64
N ALA A 695 0.69 34.95 -7.89
CA ALA A 695 1.28 34.83 -9.22
C ALA A 695 0.31 34.15 -10.22
N MET A 696 -0.39 33.11 -9.78
CA MET A 696 -1.46 32.49 -10.55
C MET A 696 -2.60 33.48 -10.86
N VAL A 697 -3.04 34.30 -9.88
CA VAL A 697 -4.07 35.33 -10.10
C VAL A 697 -3.64 36.32 -11.18
N HIS A 698 -2.40 36.82 -11.15
CA HIS A 698 -1.89 37.72 -12.19
C HIS A 698 -1.88 37.06 -13.58
N HIS A 699 -1.49 35.79 -13.67
CA HIS A 699 -1.52 35.03 -14.93
C HIS A 699 -2.94 34.84 -15.47
N LEU A 700 -3.91 34.56 -14.59
CA LEU A 700 -5.33 34.43 -14.94
C LEU A 700 -5.93 35.78 -15.39
N ARG A 701 -5.57 36.89 -14.74
CA ARG A 701 -5.94 38.25 -15.16
C ARG A 701 -5.38 38.59 -16.55
N LEU A 702 -4.11 38.28 -16.80
CA LEU A 702 -3.49 38.43 -18.11
C LEU A 702 -4.24 37.62 -19.17
N SER A 703 -4.62 36.38 -18.85
CA SER A 703 -5.42 35.51 -19.73
C SER A 703 -6.82 36.07 -20.00
N LEU A 704 -7.45 36.70 -19.00
CA LEU A 704 -8.76 37.35 -19.13
C LEU A 704 -8.69 38.57 -20.08
N ALA A 705 -7.68 39.41 -19.91
CA ALA A 705 -7.46 40.61 -20.72
C ALA A 705 -7.12 40.26 -22.17
N THR A 706 -6.16 39.35 -22.37
CA THR A 706 -5.73 38.91 -23.71
C THR A 706 -6.76 38.03 -24.43
N GLY A 707 -7.65 37.38 -23.70
CA GLY A 707 -8.83 36.70 -24.24
C GLY A 707 -9.91 37.67 -24.78
N GLY A 708 -9.73 38.98 -24.59
CA GLY A 708 -10.63 40.01 -25.09
C GLY A 708 -11.91 40.19 -24.25
N TYR A 709 -12.00 39.54 -23.10
CA TYR A 709 -13.22 39.57 -22.27
C TYR A 709 -13.41 40.88 -21.51
N ALA A 710 -12.30 41.57 -21.17
CA ALA A 710 -12.32 42.84 -20.45
C ALA A 710 -12.07 44.07 -21.37
N SER A 711 -11.82 43.85 -22.66
CA SER A 711 -11.52 44.91 -23.63
C SER A 711 -12.75 45.38 -24.39
N ARG A 712 -12.76 46.65 -24.79
CA ARG A 712 -13.80 47.20 -25.68
C ARG A 712 -13.55 46.79 -27.13
N PHE A 713 -14.62 46.49 -27.87
CA PHE A 713 -14.53 46.09 -29.29
C PHE A 713 -14.01 47.20 -30.23
N THR A 714 -14.05 48.46 -29.80
CA THR A 714 -13.67 49.63 -30.60
C THR A 714 -12.24 50.09 -30.37
N GLU A 715 -11.54 49.53 -29.38
CA GLU A 715 -10.22 49.96 -28.94
C GLU A 715 -9.22 48.81 -29.14
N ASN A 716 -7.97 49.15 -29.47
CA ASN A 716 -6.89 48.15 -29.45
C ASN A 716 -6.61 47.75 -27.99
N PRO A 717 -6.34 46.47 -27.69
CA PRO A 717 -6.07 46.03 -26.33
C PRO A 717 -4.86 46.79 -25.75
N PRO A 718 -4.91 47.21 -24.47
CA PRO A 718 -3.89 48.07 -23.87
C PRO A 718 -2.53 47.37 -23.68
N THR A 719 -2.48 46.04 -23.67
CA THR A 719 -1.26 45.25 -23.56
C THR A 719 -0.90 44.58 -24.89
N PRO A 720 0.35 44.70 -25.37
CA PRO A 720 0.80 43.94 -26.52
C PRO A 720 0.70 42.44 -26.20
N ILE A 721 -0.11 41.73 -26.98
CA ILE A 721 -0.32 40.30 -26.81
C ILE A 721 1.02 39.61 -27.10
N CYS A 722 1.72 39.12 -26.06
CA CYS A 722 2.76 38.11 -26.25
C CYS A 722 2.06 36.76 -26.41
N PRO A 723 1.86 36.26 -27.65
CA PRO A 723 1.10 35.03 -27.88
C PRO A 723 1.70 33.83 -27.13
N ASP A 724 2.99 33.91 -26.82
CA ASP A 724 3.74 32.88 -26.12
C ASP A 724 3.27 32.66 -24.67
N GLN A 725 2.73 33.70 -24.01
CA GLN A 725 2.29 33.62 -22.61
C GLN A 725 0.86 33.06 -22.45
N THR A 726 0.05 33.17 -23.50
CA THR A 726 -1.39 32.89 -23.47
C THR A 726 -1.78 31.67 -24.31
N THR A 727 -0.78 30.94 -24.83
CA THR A 727 -0.99 29.70 -25.58
C THR A 727 -0.71 28.47 -24.71
N PRO A 728 -1.56 27.42 -24.74
CA PRO A 728 -2.94 27.42 -25.26
C PRO A 728 -3.87 28.38 -24.51
N SER A 729 -4.90 28.90 -25.19
CA SER A 729 -5.89 29.80 -24.59
C SER A 729 -6.73 29.11 -23.51
N LEU A 730 -6.94 29.80 -22.39
CA LEU A 730 -7.83 29.36 -21.31
C LEU A 730 -9.28 29.79 -21.61
N SER A 731 -10.24 28.93 -21.29
CA SER A 731 -11.66 29.27 -21.43
C SER A 731 -12.12 30.23 -20.34
N LEU A 732 -13.14 31.06 -20.60
CA LEU A 732 -13.68 31.96 -19.58
C LEU A 732 -14.08 31.21 -18.29
N ASN A 733 -14.73 30.05 -18.41
CA ASN A 733 -15.10 29.22 -17.26
C ASN A 733 -13.87 28.78 -16.45
N THR A 734 -12.81 28.34 -17.13
CA THR A 734 -11.54 27.95 -16.48
C THR A 734 -10.94 29.14 -15.73
N ILE A 735 -10.94 30.33 -16.33
CA ILE A 735 -10.40 31.53 -15.71
C ILE A 735 -11.23 31.92 -14.47
N THR A 736 -12.55 32.00 -14.58
CA THR A 736 -13.43 32.43 -13.48
C THR A 736 -13.42 31.43 -12.32
N ASP A 737 -13.49 30.14 -12.62
CA ASP A 737 -13.48 29.10 -11.59
C ASP A 737 -12.15 29.05 -10.86
N LEU A 738 -11.02 29.15 -11.56
CA LEU A 738 -9.71 29.17 -10.93
C LEU A 738 -9.42 30.47 -10.17
N LEU A 739 -9.97 31.61 -10.59
CA LEU A 739 -9.94 32.85 -9.80
C LEU A 739 -10.71 32.68 -8.48
N ASN A 740 -11.91 32.11 -8.52
CA ASN A 740 -12.68 31.81 -7.30
C ASN A 740 -11.93 30.83 -6.39
N VAL A 741 -11.39 29.76 -6.96
CA VAL A 741 -10.57 28.79 -6.23
C VAL A 741 -9.34 29.45 -5.60
N SER A 742 -8.70 30.40 -6.29
CA SER A 742 -7.54 31.14 -5.75
C SER A 742 -7.91 31.96 -4.51
N VAL A 743 -9.04 32.67 -4.56
CA VAL A 743 -9.57 33.45 -3.44
C VAL A 743 -9.92 32.54 -2.27
N ASP A 744 -10.61 31.43 -2.54
CA ASP A 744 -11.00 30.45 -1.53
C ASP A 744 -9.79 29.72 -0.92
N ALA A 745 -8.77 29.41 -1.72
CA ALA A 745 -7.55 28.75 -1.27
C ALA A 745 -6.77 29.61 -0.26
N ILE A 746 -6.64 30.92 -0.54
CA ILE A 746 -6.04 31.91 0.39
C ILE A 746 -6.89 32.04 1.66
N GLY A 747 -8.21 32.09 1.51
CA GLY A 747 -9.16 32.22 2.61
C GLY A 747 -9.11 33.58 3.32
N PRO A 748 -10.08 33.88 4.20
CA PRO A 748 -10.22 35.20 4.81
C PRO A 748 -9.02 35.58 5.68
N SER A 749 -8.42 34.63 6.42
CA SER A 749 -7.24 34.87 7.24
C SER A 749 -5.99 35.21 6.41
N GLY A 750 -5.85 34.62 5.21
CA GLY A 750 -4.71 34.89 4.32
C GLY A 750 -4.71 36.28 3.70
N TRP A 751 -5.88 36.92 3.60
CA TRP A 751 -6.02 38.32 3.18
C TRP A 751 -5.86 39.31 4.33
N ILE A 752 -6.25 38.92 5.56
CA ILE A 752 -6.18 39.79 6.75
C ILE A 752 -4.78 39.77 7.40
N SER A 753 -4.07 38.64 7.38
CA SER A 753 -2.77 38.47 8.06
C SER A 753 -1.62 39.27 7.44
N ALA A 754 -1.79 39.86 6.25
CA ALA A 754 -0.81 40.72 5.59
C ALA A 754 -0.91 42.20 5.99
N ALA A 755 -1.84 42.56 6.87
CA ALA A 755 -2.18 43.93 7.26
C ALA A 755 -1.10 44.74 8.00
N SER A 756 0.16 44.27 8.07
CA SER A 756 1.23 44.92 8.86
C SER A 756 2.38 45.50 8.02
N ASP A 757 2.30 45.53 6.68
CA ASP A 757 3.43 45.97 5.84
C ASP A 757 3.00 46.70 4.53
N ASP A 758 3.95 47.36 3.85
CA ASP A 758 3.78 48.11 2.59
C ASP A 758 3.22 47.26 1.40
N ALA A 759 3.17 45.94 1.59
CA ALA A 759 2.51 44.98 0.70
C ALA A 759 0.96 45.11 0.69
N THR A 760 0.37 45.72 1.72
CA THR A 760 -1.08 45.89 1.88
C THR A 760 -1.72 46.74 0.79
N THR A 761 -1.09 47.85 0.41
CA THR A 761 -1.62 48.77 -0.60
C THR A 761 -1.69 48.09 -1.96
N ARG A 762 -0.63 47.36 -2.33
CA ARG A 762 -0.57 46.60 -3.59
C ARG A 762 -1.61 45.49 -3.68
N GLU A 763 -1.93 44.84 -2.55
CA GLU A 763 -2.95 43.78 -2.50
C GLU A 763 -4.37 44.35 -2.55
N MET A 764 -4.63 45.50 -1.92
CA MET A 764 -5.91 46.20 -2.04
C MET A 764 -6.14 46.69 -3.48
N ASP A 765 -5.09 47.22 -4.12
CA ASP A 765 -5.13 47.64 -5.52
C ASP A 765 -5.38 46.43 -6.44
N LEU A 766 -4.72 45.29 -6.21
CA LEU A 766 -4.95 44.04 -6.94
C LEU A 766 -6.43 43.59 -6.86
N ILE A 767 -7.04 43.66 -5.67
CA ILE A 767 -8.45 43.30 -5.50
C ILE A 767 -9.37 44.30 -6.23
N ALA A 768 -9.06 45.60 -6.14
CA ALA A 768 -9.82 46.64 -6.81
C ALA A 768 -9.78 46.49 -8.34
N ASP A 769 -8.59 46.22 -8.90
CA ASP A 769 -8.40 45.94 -10.32
C ASP A 769 -9.17 44.70 -10.76
N MET A 770 -9.01 43.59 -10.02
CA MET A 770 -9.69 42.33 -10.33
C MET A 770 -11.21 42.51 -10.32
N LYS A 771 -11.75 43.28 -9.37
CA LYS A 771 -13.17 43.63 -9.33
C LYS A 771 -13.57 44.43 -10.56
N SER A 772 -12.78 45.41 -10.99
CA SER A 772 -13.07 46.23 -12.17
C SER A 772 -13.08 45.38 -13.45
N GLU A 773 -12.06 44.54 -13.65
CA GLU A 773 -11.92 43.64 -14.79
C GLU A 773 -13.06 42.62 -14.88
N ILE A 774 -13.41 41.97 -13.75
CA ILE A 774 -14.53 41.02 -13.69
C ILE A 774 -15.87 41.74 -13.95
N SER A 775 -16.06 42.97 -13.46
CA SER A 775 -17.28 43.74 -13.72
C SER A 775 -17.43 44.09 -15.21
N ALA A 776 -16.33 44.44 -15.87
CA ALA A 776 -16.31 44.68 -17.31
C ALA A 776 -16.63 43.41 -18.10
N ALA A 777 -16.02 42.27 -17.73
CA ALA A 777 -16.30 40.98 -18.36
C ALA A 777 -17.76 40.54 -18.17
N LEU A 778 -18.32 40.75 -16.98
CA LEU A 778 -19.73 40.45 -16.69
C LEU A 778 -20.68 41.28 -17.56
N ALA A 779 -20.46 42.59 -17.66
CA ALA A 779 -21.26 43.46 -18.52
C ALA A 779 -21.22 43.01 -19.99
N GLY A 780 -20.03 42.63 -20.48
CA GLY A 780 -19.87 42.08 -21.83
C GLY A 780 -20.61 40.75 -22.04
N VAL A 781 -20.60 39.85 -21.06
CA VAL A 781 -21.37 38.59 -21.12
C VAL A 781 -22.88 38.82 -21.09
N GLU A 782 -23.36 39.78 -20.29
CA GLU A 782 -24.76 40.17 -20.23
C GLU A 782 -25.24 40.76 -21.57
N GLU A 783 -24.48 41.68 -22.15
CA GLU A 783 -24.76 42.26 -23.47
C GLU A 783 -24.73 41.19 -24.57
N ALA A 784 -23.72 40.32 -24.58
CA ALA A 784 -23.62 39.22 -25.53
C ALA A 784 -24.80 38.25 -25.40
N THR A 785 -25.26 37.97 -24.17
CA THR A 785 -26.42 37.11 -23.92
C THR A 785 -27.71 37.74 -24.38
N TYR A 786 -27.90 39.04 -24.13
CA TYR A 786 -29.04 39.82 -24.62
C TYR A 786 -29.09 39.84 -26.16
N LEU A 787 -27.99 40.22 -26.80
CA LEU A 787 -27.87 40.25 -28.27
C LEU A 787 -28.08 38.86 -28.87
N LYS A 788 -27.50 37.81 -28.27
CA LYS A 788 -27.74 36.42 -28.70
C LYS A 788 -29.22 36.06 -28.63
N GLY A 789 -29.95 36.49 -27.61
CA GLY A 789 -31.39 36.28 -27.50
C GLY A 789 -32.16 36.94 -28.66
N VAL A 790 -31.89 38.23 -28.89
CA VAL A 790 -32.55 39.02 -29.96
C VAL A 790 -32.21 38.47 -31.35
N LEU A 791 -30.92 38.25 -31.64
CA LEU A 791 -30.44 37.74 -32.92
C LEU A 791 -30.96 36.33 -33.21
N ARG A 792 -31.02 35.46 -32.19
CA ARG A 792 -31.52 34.10 -32.37
C ARG A 792 -33.00 34.08 -32.73
N GLU A 793 -33.82 34.91 -32.10
CA GLU A 793 -35.24 35.01 -32.46
C GLU A 793 -35.43 35.68 -33.82
N TYR A 794 -34.61 36.67 -34.18
CA TYR A 794 -34.59 37.25 -35.52
C TYR A 794 -34.27 36.19 -36.58
N ILE A 795 -33.18 35.43 -36.41
CA ILE A 795 -32.78 34.37 -37.36
C ILE A 795 -33.88 33.31 -37.44
N ARG A 796 -34.42 32.87 -36.30
CA ARG A 796 -35.53 31.91 -36.27
C ARG A 796 -36.76 32.41 -37.02
N TYR A 797 -37.08 33.70 -36.90
CA TYR A 797 -38.16 34.31 -37.65
C TYR A 797 -37.85 34.31 -39.15
N THR A 798 -36.65 34.71 -39.57
CA THR A 798 -36.24 34.67 -40.99
C THR A 798 -36.29 33.25 -41.57
N ASP A 799 -35.88 32.24 -40.81
CA ASP A 799 -36.00 30.83 -41.18
C ASP A 799 -37.47 30.40 -41.30
N SER A 800 -38.34 30.89 -40.41
CA SER A 800 -39.77 30.58 -40.49
C SER A 800 -40.46 31.24 -41.69
N VAL A 801 -40.05 32.46 -42.06
CA VAL A 801 -40.58 33.19 -43.22
C VAL A 801 -40.11 32.55 -44.53
N SER A 802 -38.84 32.18 -44.62
CA SER A 802 -38.28 31.49 -45.81
C SER A 802 -38.92 30.12 -46.03
N ASN A 803 -39.20 29.38 -44.96
CA ASN A 803 -39.88 28.08 -45.03
C ASN A 803 -41.40 28.20 -45.31
N SER A 804 -42.04 29.34 -45.02
CA SER A 804 -43.48 29.54 -45.23
C SER A 804 -43.88 29.91 -46.67
N GLY A 805 -42.96 29.91 -47.62
CA GLY A 805 -43.26 30.08 -49.06
C GLY A 805 -43.22 31.53 -49.58
N ALA A 806 -42.71 32.49 -48.81
CA ALA A 806 -42.39 33.82 -49.32
C ALA A 806 -41.04 33.78 -50.04
N GLN A 807 -41.01 33.38 -51.32
CA GLN A 807 -39.84 33.61 -52.16
C GLN A 807 -39.67 35.13 -52.41
N PRO A 808 -38.47 35.70 -52.26
CA PRO A 808 -38.18 37.01 -52.84
C PRO A 808 -38.17 36.89 -54.38
N PRO A 809 -38.69 37.87 -55.13
CA PRO A 809 -38.62 37.86 -56.59
C PRO A 809 -37.16 37.93 -57.07
N ASN A 810 -36.88 37.25 -58.19
CA ASN A 810 -35.59 37.37 -58.90
C ASN A 810 -35.34 38.83 -59.30
N PRO A 811 -34.09 39.34 -59.22
CA PRO A 811 -33.77 40.77 -59.34
C PRO A 811 -33.78 41.33 -60.77
N LYS A 812 -34.57 40.76 -61.70
CA LYS A 812 -34.58 41.20 -63.12
C LYS A 812 -35.80 41.99 -63.57
N ASP A 813 -36.87 42.08 -62.78
CA ASP A 813 -38.05 42.87 -63.13
C ASP A 813 -38.33 43.88 -62.01
N ALA A 814 -37.69 45.05 -62.09
CA ALA A 814 -37.65 46.07 -61.04
C ALA A 814 -38.49 47.32 -61.37
N GLU A 815 -39.68 47.16 -61.95
CA GLU A 815 -40.55 48.32 -62.27
C GLU A 815 -41.99 48.28 -61.73
N GLU A 816 -42.41 47.26 -60.96
CA GLU A 816 -43.67 47.36 -60.20
C GLU A 816 -43.53 46.83 -58.76
N PRO A 817 -44.12 47.50 -57.74
CA PRO A 817 -44.01 47.09 -56.34
C PRO A 817 -44.94 45.90 -56.07
N ALA A 818 -44.49 44.69 -56.43
CA ALA A 818 -45.19 43.46 -56.06
C ALA A 818 -45.00 43.19 -54.57
N SER A 819 -46.02 43.53 -53.79
CA SER A 819 -46.13 43.30 -52.36
C SER A 819 -46.08 41.80 -52.04
N ALA A 820 -45.52 41.41 -50.89
CA ALA A 820 -45.45 40.04 -50.37
C ALA A 820 -46.84 39.40 -50.03
N LEU A 821 -47.90 39.83 -50.72
CA LEU A 821 -49.30 39.60 -50.40
C LEU A 821 -50.07 38.85 -51.50
N ILE A 822 -49.37 38.30 -52.51
CA ILE A 822 -49.97 37.59 -53.65
C ILE A 822 -49.77 36.08 -53.48
N HIS A 823 -50.88 35.33 -53.35
CA HIS A 823 -50.89 33.86 -53.25
C HIS A 823 -51.54 33.25 -54.49
N LEU A 824 -50.92 32.22 -55.09
CA LEU A 824 -51.49 31.44 -56.19
C LEU A 824 -51.99 30.08 -55.68
N GLU A 825 -53.29 29.80 -55.81
CA GLU A 825 -53.93 28.51 -55.46
C GLU A 825 -54.59 27.89 -56.69
N LYS A 826 -54.55 26.56 -56.85
CA LYS A 826 -55.34 25.88 -57.89
C LYS A 826 -56.64 25.33 -57.29
N LEU A 827 -57.78 25.86 -57.74
CA LEU A 827 -59.11 25.43 -57.31
C LEU A 827 -59.88 24.85 -58.50
N ASN A 828 -60.22 23.56 -58.46
CA ASN A 828 -60.97 22.85 -59.52
C ASN A 828 -60.41 23.03 -60.95
N GLY A 829 -59.09 23.12 -61.11
CA GLY A 829 -58.42 23.24 -62.40
C GLY A 829 -58.17 24.68 -62.88
N ALA A 830 -58.70 25.70 -62.19
CA ALA A 830 -58.39 27.11 -62.43
C ALA A 830 -57.34 27.65 -61.44
N GLU A 831 -56.59 28.67 -61.85
CA GLU A 831 -55.54 29.29 -61.03
C GLU A 831 -56.11 30.56 -60.36
N LEU A 832 -56.10 30.60 -59.03
CA LEU A 832 -56.66 31.66 -58.19
C LEU A 832 -55.51 32.49 -57.62
N MET A 833 -55.47 33.79 -57.94
CA MET A 833 -54.50 34.74 -57.41
C MET A 833 -55.15 35.59 -56.32
N VAL A 834 -54.82 35.32 -55.06
CA VAL A 834 -55.37 35.99 -53.87
C VAL A 834 -54.43 37.10 -53.41
N PHE A 835 -54.91 38.33 -53.42
CA PHE A 835 -54.27 39.53 -52.89
C PHE A 835 -54.84 39.80 -51.49
N ARG A 836 -54.00 39.75 -50.45
CA ARG A 836 -54.43 40.06 -49.08
C ARG A 836 -54.22 41.55 -48.77
N SER A 837 -55.19 42.18 -48.12
CA SER A 837 -55.00 43.51 -47.52
C SER A 837 -54.26 43.37 -46.19
N ALA A 838 -53.31 44.28 -45.91
CA ALA A 838 -52.43 44.23 -44.74
C ALA A 838 -53.13 44.59 -43.40
N GLU A 839 -54.41 44.94 -43.43
CA GLU A 839 -55.02 45.68 -42.31
C GLU A 839 -55.54 44.85 -41.13
N GLU A 840 -55.65 43.52 -41.21
CA GLU A 840 -56.21 42.76 -40.07
C GLU A 840 -55.53 41.42 -39.83
N ASP A 841 -54.43 41.46 -39.07
CA ASP A 841 -54.21 40.68 -37.85
C ASP A 841 -52.73 40.81 -37.44
N GLY A 842 -52.39 41.83 -36.63
CA GLY A 842 -51.10 41.92 -35.92
C GLY A 842 -49.85 42.15 -36.78
N PHE A 843 -50.01 42.51 -38.04
CA PHE A 843 -48.94 42.90 -38.96
C PHE A 843 -48.93 44.43 -39.17
N GLU A 844 -48.79 45.19 -38.08
CA GLU A 844 -48.41 46.62 -38.16
C GLU A 844 -46.92 46.74 -38.54
N GLY A 845 -46.57 46.24 -39.71
CA GLY A 845 -45.35 46.65 -40.41
C GLY A 845 -45.74 47.73 -41.40
N ASP A 846 -44.90 48.77 -41.54
CA ASP A 846 -45.05 49.78 -42.59
C ASP A 846 -45.35 49.10 -43.94
N ALA A 847 -46.26 49.67 -44.75
CA ALA A 847 -46.77 49.07 -45.99
C ALA A 847 -45.66 48.74 -47.02
N SER A 848 -44.46 49.25 -46.78
CA SER A 848 -43.22 48.96 -47.51
C SER A 848 -42.57 47.60 -47.20
N GLY A 849 -42.98 46.88 -46.14
CA GLY A 849 -42.41 45.58 -45.73
C GLY A 849 -40.99 45.66 -45.17
N LYS A 850 -40.50 46.87 -44.85
CA LYS A 850 -39.11 47.13 -44.39
C LYS A 850 -38.90 47.03 -42.88
N MET A 851 -39.97 46.89 -42.09
CA MET A 851 -39.92 46.74 -40.63
C MET A 851 -40.27 45.32 -40.21
N LEU A 852 -39.65 44.83 -39.13
CA LEU A 852 -40.05 43.58 -38.49
C LEU A 852 -41.46 43.69 -37.90
N PRO A 853 -42.30 42.65 -38.01
CA PRO A 853 -43.62 42.67 -37.38
C PRO A 853 -43.50 42.66 -35.85
N LEU A 854 -44.47 43.31 -35.18
CA LEU A 854 -44.58 43.34 -33.73
C LEU A 854 -44.63 41.94 -33.10
N SER A 855 -45.23 40.98 -33.81
CA SER A 855 -45.15 39.57 -33.46
C SER A 855 -44.24 38.83 -34.46
N LEU A 856 -43.14 38.25 -33.97
CA LEU A 856 -42.21 37.42 -34.75
C LEU A 856 -42.81 36.04 -35.10
N LYS A 857 -44.05 36.03 -35.58
CA LYS A 857 -44.75 34.83 -36.05
C LYS A 857 -44.85 34.89 -37.56
N ALA A 858 -44.19 33.97 -38.26
CA ALA A 858 -44.45 33.80 -39.69
C ALA A 858 -45.89 33.33 -39.89
N ALA A 859 -46.53 33.88 -40.92
CA ALA A 859 -47.84 33.41 -41.34
C ALA A 859 -47.72 31.94 -41.79
N GLN A 860 -48.34 31.02 -41.04
CA GLN A 860 -48.42 29.62 -41.46
C GLN A 860 -49.38 29.53 -42.64
N MET A 861 -48.86 29.62 -43.86
CA MET A 861 -49.67 29.62 -45.09
C MET A 861 -50.30 28.25 -45.37
N GLU A 862 -49.74 27.15 -44.86
CA GLU A 862 -50.30 25.81 -44.99
C GLU A 862 -50.95 25.29 -43.69
N VAL A 863 -52.22 24.90 -43.79
CA VAL A 863 -52.89 24.14 -42.73
C VAL A 863 -52.27 22.74 -42.64
N SER A 864 -51.83 22.35 -41.44
CA SER A 864 -51.26 21.01 -41.22
C SER A 864 -52.20 19.89 -41.69
N LYS A 865 -51.64 18.83 -42.29
CA LYS A 865 -52.39 17.67 -42.81
C LYS A 865 -52.86 16.70 -41.72
N THR A 866 -52.46 16.91 -40.46
CA THR A 866 -52.75 16.02 -39.33
C THR A 866 -53.38 16.78 -38.16
N LYS A 867 -54.27 16.12 -37.42
CA LYS A 867 -54.89 16.64 -36.20
C LYS A 867 -54.68 15.68 -35.04
N VAL A 868 -54.58 16.23 -33.85
CA VAL A 868 -54.50 15.47 -32.59
C VAL A 868 -55.89 15.38 -31.98
N LYS A 869 -56.37 14.17 -31.70
CA LYS A 869 -57.68 13.94 -31.09
C LYS A 869 -57.61 14.22 -29.58
N LYS A 870 -58.27 15.30 -29.13
CA LYS A 870 -58.20 15.80 -27.73
C LYS A 870 -58.51 14.74 -26.65
N SER A 871 -59.36 13.76 -26.95
CA SER A 871 -59.76 12.74 -25.97
C SER A 871 -58.79 11.58 -25.81
N THR A 872 -57.86 11.37 -26.75
CA THR A 872 -57.03 10.15 -26.82
C THR A 872 -55.56 10.43 -27.14
N GLY A 873 -55.22 11.65 -27.58
CA GLY A 873 -53.86 12.01 -28.00
C GLY A 873 -53.45 11.45 -29.37
N GLU A 874 -54.30 10.66 -30.03
CA GLU A 874 -54.00 10.03 -31.32
C GLU A 874 -53.87 11.08 -32.45
N VAL A 875 -52.84 10.93 -33.30
CA VAL A 875 -52.60 11.76 -34.48
C VAL A 875 -53.29 11.15 -35.69
N LYS A 876 -54.32 11.83 -36.23
CA LYS A 876 -55.09 11.39 -37.41
C LYS A 876 -54.95 12.38 -38.57
N SER A 877 -55.01 11.92 -39.81
CA SER A 877 -55.08 12.80 -40.98
C SER A 877 -56.35 13.67 -40.96
N ARG A 878 -56.23 14.96 -41.29
CA ARG A 878 -57.37 15.89 -41.42
C ARG A 878 -58.12 15.58 -42.72
N SER A 879 -59.45 15.66 -42.66
CA SER A 879 -60.27 15.55 -43.88
C SER A 879 -60.14 16.81 -44.74
N ASN A 880 -60.32 16.68 -46.06
CA ASN A 880 -60.30 17.84 -46.97
C ASN A 880 -61.32 18.92 -46.58
N ARG A 881 -62.48 18.53 -46.06
CA ARG A 881 -63.50 19.46 -45.53
C ARG A 881 -63.00 20.28 -44.34
N GLU A 882 -62.24 19.65 -43.45
CA GLU A 882 -61.67 20.29 -42.27
C GLU A 882 -60.48 21.19 -42.63
N ILE A 883 -59.65 20.76 -43.58
CA ILE A 883 -58.57 21.58 -44.15
C ILE A 883 -59.17 22.84 -44.80
N GLY A 884 -60.21 22.71 -45.63
CA GLY A 884 -60.89 23.84 -46.26
C GLY A 884 -61.58 24.78 -45.26
N TYR A 885 -62.16 24.24 -44.18
CA TYR A 885 -62.71 25.06 -43.09
C TYR A 885 -61.63 25.90 -42.39
N LEU A 886 -60.47 25.29 -42.08
CA LEU A 886 -59.35 26.00 -41.44
C LEU A 886 -58.70 27.03 -42.37
N ARG A 887 -58.62 26.75 -43.68
CA ARG A 887 -58.16 27.73 -44.68
C ARG A 887 -59.07 28.95 -44.73
N ARG A 888 -60.40 28.76 -44.78
CA ARG A 888 -61.37 29.87 -44.73
C ARG A 888 -61.30 30.68 -43.46
N LYS A 889 -61.00 30.04 -42.32
CA LYS A 889 -60.79 30.74 -41.05
C LYS A 889 -59.48 31.54 -41.02
N ALA A 890 -58.48 31.14 -41.81
CA ALA A 890 -57.19 31.82 -41.94
C ALA A 890 -57.19 32.95 -42.99
N ALA A 891 -58.26 33.11 -43.76
CA ALA A 891 -58.46 34.27 -44.62
C ALA A 891 -58.94 35.46 -43.77
N GLY A 892 -58.36 36.65 -44.00
CA GLY A 892 -58.75 37.88 -43.32
C GLY A 892 -60.15 38.36 -43.73
N LYS A 893 -60.68 39.40 -43.06
CA LYS A 893 -62.04 39.91 -43.34
C LYS A 893 -62.21 40.47 -44.76
N TYR A 894 -61.11 40.90 -45.38
CA TYR A 894 -61.07 41.38 -46.76
C TYR A 894 -59.88 40.77 -47.52
N SER A 895 -60.16 40.21 -48.69
CA SER A 895 -59.15 39.71 -49.62
C SER A 895 -59.67 39.84 -51.05
N PHE A 896 -58.80 40.17 -51.98
CA PHE A 896 -59.12 40.28 -53.40
C PHE A 896 -58.67 39.00 -54.11
N GLU A 897 -59.61 38.14 -54.49
CA GLU A 897 -59.33 36.86 -55.13
C GLU A 897 -59.60 36.95 -56.64
N ARG A 898 -58.53 37.00 -57.44
CA ARG A 898 -58.61 37.03 -58.91
C ARG A 898 -58.54 35.62 -59.46
N LEU A 899 -59.63 35.15 -60.06
CA LEU A 899 -59.63 33.92 -60.85
C LEU A 899 -58.93 34.16 -62.20
N ILE A 900 -57.96 33.32 -62.52
CA ILE A 900 -57.27 33.22 -63.80
C ILE A 900 -57.75 31.91 -64.43
N VAL A 901 -58.52 32.05 -65.51
CA VAL A 901 -59.09 30.92 -66.27
C VAL A 901 -58.19 30.59 -67.44
#